data_AF-A0A2D8QCN1-F1
#
_entry.id   AF-A0A2D8QCN1-F1
#
_cell.length_a   1.000
_cell.length_b   1.000
_cell.length_c   1.000
_cell.angle_alpha   90.00
_cell.angle_beta   90.00
_cell.angle_gamma   90.00
#
_symmetry.space_group_name_H-M   'P 1'
#
loop_
_entity.id
_entity.type
_entity.pdbx_description
1 polymer ?
#
loop_
_entity_poly.entity_id
_entity_poly.type
_entity_poly.pdbx_seq_one_letter_code
_entity_poly.pdbx_strand_id
1 'polypeptide(L)'
;MAKSGSFLNCGNMTAIGALLGLGISGALITAGPARAENAEVSTGPAYYYVNQQPSPGTGSKGSNASFNGFSCDKPDSGGQGPTGTAVTATVTPDISTTTAYGGTLVIAGSTGGTGGTGGSDKTGVCGNGRGGGTGGTGGAVTVTLNGTSSATYPIANTTVVAYSQGGTGGTGGNTNDPGAHGGDGGSGGAGGTVTVTNNMALNIQGGSSSLGIVAQSAGGQGGDGGNNNGGLWGDGGDGVPGGAGGNVTITNNAAITTAAGTPLAAQSIGGFGGDGGSSNGTFGGYSGGGGYGGNAGLVTINNIGVLTVGSAANPSAAAGATAIYAQSVGGGGGNAGVAAGLVALGADGGRAGSGSLVTVNNSSTITAYGPSSVGIFAQSVGGAGGSGGMAFSASGSTASVAVGGSGGDGGSGGSVAVNNTADICTGNGCIPSLATTPVTTDSAGGAVGVLAQSVGGGGGVGGMGLSGSGSGLAFAVGGSGGGGGSAGSVAVLSTGSITTGGVNSAGILAQSVGGGGGVGGGAVALSASSGQSASLSHGGSGGDGGSAGSVAINCNSFSGDSSAAGACSGQGRLSGLTTGKTISTVGDGSSAIAGQSIGGGGGSGGYAVSLAAGFQGSFALSYGGKGGKGGNGGQVYVSPNGITLTTTGVGASALVGQSIGGGGGGGGSTVDASLAVANSALSFGVGGSGGAAGAGSTVIVENTGSVITTSGDSSHGILAQSIGGGGGSGGSALGLSASPQLAVSLGVGGSGGAGGAAGAVTAHNYAANSSQTAAITTYGYGASAILAQSIGGGGGNGGYTTSGALSYSSGASAAIGGAGGSGNNGGTVQVVNTGLINTYGGGAAAIAAQSIGGGGGSGGYAVAGSISGSVSANIGAGGSGASGGAGGAVTLVNQAAVTVSAASTGNAPALLAQSIGGGG
;
A
#
# COMPACT_ATOMS: atom_id res chain seq x y z
N MET A 1 -8.84 24.65 1.95
CA MET A 1 -9.60 23.69 1.14
C MET A 1 -9.54 22.34 1.83
N ALA A 2 -10.68 21.70 2.03
CA ALA A 2 -10.83 20.53 2.89
C ALA A 2 -9.96 19.33 2.43
N LYS A 3 -9.51 18.54 3.42
CA LYS A 3 -8.71 17.30 3.43
C LYS A 3 -9.22 16.13 2.54
N SER A 4 -9.82 16.43 1.38
CA SER A 4 -10.54 15.48 0.50
C SER A 4 -9.78 15.12 -0.79
N GLY A 5 -8.53 15.56 -0.95
CA GLY A 5 -7.83 15.52 -2.24
C GLY A 5 -7.05 14.24 -2.60
N SER A 6 -6.81 13.30 -1.66
CA SER A 6 -5.83 12.22 -1.88
C SER A 6 -6.41 10.83 -2.22
N PHE A 7 -7.69 10.74 -2.63
CA PHE A 7 -8.41 9.46 -2.81
C PHE A 7 -8.51 8.92 -4.25
N LEU A 8 -7.65 9.34 -5.17
CA LEU A 8 -7.68 8.82 -6.55
C LEU A 8 -6.35 8.18 -6.96
N ASN A 9 -6.09 6.94 -6.53
CA ASN A 9 -5.33 5.99 -7.36
C ASN A 9 -5.48 4.50 -6.97
N CYS A 10 -6.71 4.02 -6.73
CA CYS A 10 -6.99 2.57 -6.62
C CYS A 10 -7.57 1.97 -7.93
N GLY A 11 -7.64 2.75 -9.02
CA GLY A 11 -8.31 2.36 -10.27
C GLY A 11 -7.69 1.18 -11.02
N ASN A 12 -6.44 0.81 -10.72
CA ASN A 12 -5.73 -0.30 -11.39
C ASN A 12 -5.86 -1.66 -10.70
N MET A 13 -6.41 -1.76 -9.47
CA MET A 13 -6.58 -3.07 -8.81
C MET A 13 -7.85 -3.81 -9.27
N THR A 14 -8.86 -3.09 -9.77
CA THR A 14 -10.10 -3.66 -10.32
C THR A 14 -9.88 -4.43 -11.63
N ALA A 15 -8.86 -4.07 -12.41
CA ALA A 15 -8.51 -4.76 -13.66
C ALA A 15 -7.85 -6.14 -13.43
N ILE A 16 -7.20 -6.34 -12.27
CA ILE A 16 -6.55 -7.61 -11.91
C ILE A 16 -7.60 -8.65 -11.46
N GLY A 17 -8.66 -8.23 -10.77
CA GLY A 17 -9.73 -9.14 -10.32
C GLY A 17 -10.51 -9.79 -11.47
N ALA A 18 -10.78 -9.05 -12.56
CA ALA A 18 -11.49 -9.56 -13.73
C ALA A 18 -10.66 -10.54 -14.59
N LEU A 19 -9.32 -10.49 -14.50
CA LEU A 19 -8.42 -11.38 -15.24
C LEU A 19 -8.16 -12.72 -14.52
N LEU A 20 -8.50 -12.83 -13.23
CA LEU A 20 -8.10 -13.93 -12.34
C LEU A 20 -9.20 -14.97 -12.03
N GLY A 21 -10.42 -14.83 -12.56
CA GLY A 21 -11.52 -15.78 -12.29
C GLY A 21 -11.96 -15.85 -10.82
N LEU A 22 -11.47 -14.94 -9.98
CA LEU A 22 -11.80 -14.84 -8.57
C LEU A 22 -12.96 -13.84 -8.42
N GLY A 23 -14.14 -14.34 -8.06
CA GLY A 23 -15.32 -13.54 -7.68
C GLY A 23 -15.14 -12.75 -6.37
N ILE A 24 -13.95 -12.17 -6.15
CA ILE A 24 -13.64 -11.34 -4.99
C ILE A 24 -14.19 -9.94 -5.28
N SER A 25 -15.46 -9.74 -4.97
CA SER A 25 -16.09 -8.41 -4.93
C SER A 25 -15.29 -7.48 -4.02
N GLY A 26 -14.51 -6.58 -4.62
CA GLY A 26 -14.17 -5.19 -4.27
C GLY A 26 -13.89 -4.71 -2.83
N ALA A 27 -14.16 -5.48 -1.77
CA ALA A 27 -14.15 -5.02 -0.39
C ALA A 27 -12.92 -5.45 0.41
N LEU A 28 -12.18 -6.48 -0.03
CA LEU A 28 -11.02 -7.02 0.69
C LEU A 28 -9.66 -6.54 0.15
N ILE A 29 -9.66 -5.75 -0.94
CA ILE A 29 -8.43 -5.28 -1.64
C ILE A 29 -8.31 -3.74 -1.61
N THR A 30 -9.16 -3.03 -0.86
CA THR A 30 -8.93 -1.60 -0.65
C THR A 30 -7.83 -1.42 0.39
N ALA A 31 -6.63 -1.08 -0.07
CA ALA A 31 -5.67 -0.37 0.76
C ALA A 31 -6.30 0.98 1.14
N GLY A 32 -7.15 0.97 2.16
CA GLY A 32 -7.55 2.18 2.86
C GLY A 32 -6.28 2.90 3.34
N PRO A 33 -6.30 4.24 3.45
CA PRO A 33 -5.16 4.97 4.02
C PRO A 33 -4.78 4.34 5.36
N ALA A 34 -3.47 4.26 5.65
CA ALA A 34 -2.95 3.79 6.93
C ALA A 34 -3.63 4.55 8.07
N ARG A 35 -4.72 3.99 8.58
CA ARG A 35 -5.46 4.48 9.73
C ARG A 35 -5.56 3.29 10.65
N ALA A 36 -4.99 3.45 11.84
CA ALA A 36 -5.29 2.58 12.95
C ALA A 36 -6.81 2.47 13.08
N GLU A 37 -7.32 1.25 13.19
CA GLU A 37 -8.68 1.03 13.63
C GLU A 37 -8.75 1.46 15.12
N ASN A 38 -9.07 2.72 15.36
CA ASN A 38 -9.49 3.16 16.68
C ASN A 38 -10.90 2.58 16.89
N ALA A 39 -10.98 1.33 17.33
CA ALA A 39 -12.23 0.80 17.84
C ALA A 39 -12.69 1.73 18.97
N GLU A 40 -13.91 2.27 18.88
CA GLU A 40 -14.53 2.97 20.01
C GLU A 40 -14.72 1.95 21.14
N VAL A 41 -13.73 1.84 22.02
CA VAL A 41 -13.77 0.93 23.16
C VAL A 41 -14.77 1.50 24.16
N SER A 42 -15.83 0.75 24.45
CA SER A 42 -16.73 1.14 25.53
C SER A 42 -16.00 0.95 26.86
N THR A 43 -15.65 2.05 27.51
CA THR A 43 -15.07 2.04 28.85
C THR A 43 -16.15 2.44 29.86
N GLY A 44 -16.69 1.46 30.58
CA GLY A 44 -17.52 1.71 31.77
C GLY A 44 -16.67 2.10 32.99
N PRO A 45 -17.25 2.17 34.21
CA PRO A 45 -16.45 2.34 35.44
C PRO A 45 -15.43 1.20 35.57
N ALA A 46 -14.21 1.50 36.03
CA ALA A 46 -13.14 0.51 36.08
C ALA A 46 -12.92 -0.07 37.49
N TYR A 47 -12.68 -1.39 37.60
CA TYR A 47 -12.35 -2.05 38.87
C TYR A 47 -10.95 -1.66 39.33
N TYR A 48 -10.01 -1.62 38.39
CA TYR A 48 -8.66 -1.11 38.57
C TYR A 48 -8.37 -0.05 37.51
N TYR A 49 -8.17 1.20 37.95
CA TYR A 49 -7.87 2.33 37.08
C TYR A 49 -6.52 2.95 37.46
N VAL A 50 -5.54 2.82 36.58
CA VAL A 50 -4.26 3.53 36.67
C VAL A 50 -3.99 4.17 35.32
N ASN A 51 -4.54 5.36 35.13
CA ASN A 51 -4.18 6.25 34.04
C ASN A 51 -3.32 7.36 34.63
N GLN A 52 -2.00 7.22 34.53
CA GLN A 52 -1.09 8.24 34.99
C GLN A 52 -0.99 9.31 33.88
N GLN A 53 -1.57 10.49 34.16
CA GLN A 53 -1.76 11.66 33.27
C GLN A 53 -2.97 11.62 32.32
N PRO A 54 -4.21 11.73 32.83
CA PRO A 54 -5.42 11.93 32.00
C PRO A 54 -5.44 13.30 31.29
N SER A 55 -4.73 14.29 31.84
CA SER A 55 -4.42 15.57 31.20
C SER A 55 -2.90 15.71 31.20
N PRO A 56 -2.22 15.14 30.19
CA PRO A 56 -0.78 15.28 30.05
C PRO A 56 -0.41 16.76 30.11
N GLY A 57 0.61 17.09 30.91
CA GLY A 57 1.07 18.47 30.99
C GLY A 57 1.46 18.99 29.60
N THR A 58 1.29 20.28 29.38
CA THR A 58 1.75 20.93 28.14
C THR A 58 3.09 21.60 28.42
N GLY A 59 4.03 21.45 27.50
CA GLY A 59 5.26 22.23 27.53
C GLY A 59 4.95 23.73 27.51
N SER A 60 5.81 24.53 28.13
CA SER A 60 5.61 25.98 28.20
C SER A 60 5.50 26.59 26.80
N LYS A 61 4.54 27.49 26.57
CA LYS A 61 4.50 28.25 25.32
C LYS A 61 5.68 29.20 25.27
N GLY A 62 6.33 29.27 24.11
CA GLY A 62 7.34 30.29 23.83
C GLY A 62 6.73 31.68 23.90
N SER A 63 7.47 32.63 24.48
CA SER A 63 7.08 34.04 24.50
C SER A 63 7.09 34.60 23.07
N ASN A 64 6.11 35.46 22.74
CA ASN A 64 6.14 36.17 21.46
C ASN A 64 7.10 37.35 21.53
N ALA A 65 7.58 37.77 20.37
CA ALA A 65 8.40 38.96 20.28
C ALA A 65 7.65 40.19 20.79
N SER A 66 8.37 41.10 21.45
CA SER A 66 7.87 42.40 21.88
C SER A 66 8.84 43.50 21.47
N PHE A 67 8.31 44.62 20.98
CA PHE A 67 9.10 45.77 20.56
C PHE A 67 8.61 47.03 21.28
N ASN A 68 9.50 47.68 22.03
CA ASN A 68 9.18 48.87 22.81
C ASN A 68 9.72 50.18 22.19
N GLY A 69 10.19 50.14 20.94
CA GLY A 69 10.72 51.30 20.21
C GLY A 69 12.24 51.43 20.21
N PHE A 70 12.97 50.78 21.13
CA PHE A 70 14.44 50.86 21.22
C PHE A 70 15.12 49.50 21.38
N SER A 71 14.43 48.51 21.93
CA SER A 71 14.92 47.14 22.08
C SER A 71 13.87 46.15 21.58
N CYS A 72 14.37 45.07 20.99
CA CYS A 72 13.56 43.93 20.63
C CYS A 72 13.80 42.78 21.62
N ASP A 73 12.74 42.33 22.27
CA ASP A 73 12.74 41.06 22.99
C ASP A 73 12.40 39.95 22.00
N LYS A 74 13.36 39.06 21.75
CA LYS A 74 13.21 37.98 20.77
C LYS A 74 12.24 36.91 21.30
N PRO A 75 11.51 36.22 20.41
CA PRO A 75 10.65 35.11 20.82
C PRO A 75 11.47 33.93 21.35
N ASP A 76 10.84 33.12 22.19
CA ASP A 76 11.41 31.90 22.78
C ASP A 76 10.83 30.62 22.17
N SER A 77 11.55 29.50 22.31
CA SER A 77 11.08 28.19 21.83
C SER A 77 10.02 27.60 22.75
N GLY A 78 9.20 26.70 22.22
CA GLY A 78 8.29 25.89 23.01
C GLY A 78 9.03 24.95 23.96
N GLY A 79 8.51 24.79 25.17
CA GLY A 79 9.02 23.85 26.16
C GLY A 79 8.66 22.41 25.81
N GLN A 80 9.47 21.46 26.29
CA GLN A 80 9.22 20.03 26.12
C GLN A 80 7.97 19.59 26.89
N GLY A 81 7.20 18.67 26.30
CA GLY A 81 6.14 17.96 27.00
C GLY A 81 6.71 16.99 28.04
N PRO A 82 6.10 16.87 29.23
CA PRO A 82 6.53 15.90 30.23
C PRO A 82 6.43 14.45 29.73
N THR A 83 7.37 13.60 30.13
CA THR A 83 7.29 12.16 29.83
C THR A 83 6.24 11.48 30.72
N GLY A 84 5.42 10.62 30.11
CA GLY A 84 4.45 9.78 30.80
C GLY A 84 5.15 8.78 31.72
N THR A 85 4.55 8.52 32.88
CA THR A 85 5.15 7.61 33.87
C THR A 85 4.89 6.15 33.49
N ALA A 86 5.83 5.26 33.80
CA ALA A 86 5.63 3.83 33.60
C ALA A 86 4.54 3.31 34.54
N VAL A 87 3.71 2.38 34.03
CA VAL A 87 2.61 1.76 34.75
C VAL A 87 2.84 0.26 34.84
N THR A 88 2.85 -0.27 36.06
CA THR A 88 2.82 -1.72 36.32
C THR A 88 1.59 -2.04 37.15
N ALA A 89 0.69 -2.84 36.60
CA ALA A 89 -0.54 -3.28 37.24
C ALA A 89 -0.52 -4.81 37.39
N THR A 90 -0.54 -5.31 38.62
CA THR A 90 -0.78 -6.73 38.90
C THR A 90 -2.11 -6.85 39.62
N VAL A 91 -3.11 -7.46 38.97
CA VAL A 91 -4.50 -7.46 39.44
C VAL A 91 -4.92 -8.89 39.76
N THR A 92 -5.36 -9.10 40.99
CA THR A 92 -6.01 -10.34 41.46
C THR A 92 -7.40 -9.95 41.96
N PRO A 93 -8.39 -9.84 41.06
CA PRO A 93 -9.66 -9.24 41.41
C PRO A 93 -10.51 -10.21 42.26
N ASP A 94 -11.04 -9.71 43.37
CA ASP A 94 -12.07 -10.39 44.15
C ASP A 94 -13.43 -9.98 43.59
N ILE A 95 -13.81 -10.62 42.49
CA ILE A 95 -15.08 -10.39 41.79
C ILE A 95 -15.85 -11.71 41.69
N SER A 96 -17.18 -11.60 41.73
CA SER A 96 -18.07 -12.75 41.65
C SER A 96 -17.83 -13.53 40.35
N THR A 97 -17.84 -14.86 40.46
CA THR A 97 -17.82 -15.78 39.32
C THR A 97 -19.22 -16.03 38.75
N THR A 98 -20.28 -15.52 39.40
CA THR A 98 -21.68 -15.74 39.01
C THR A 98 -22.38 -14.48 38.50
N THR A 99 -21.98 -13.30 38.98
CA THR A 99 -22.59 -12.02 38.61
C THR A 99 -21.61 -11.19 37.81
N ALA A 100 -22.02 -10.74 36.62
CA ALA A 100 -21.16 -9.97 35.74
C ALA A 100 -20.69 -8.66 36.37
N TYR A 101 -19.38 -8.38 36.29
CA TYR A 101 -18.85 -7.08 36.65
C TYR A 101 -19.32 -6.04 35.62
N GLY A 102 -20.07 -5.03 36.07
CA GLY A 102 -20.76 -4.07 35.20
C GLY A 102 -19.87 -3.06 34.45
N GLY A 103 -18.54 -3.18 34.56
CA GLY A 103 -17.58 -2.19 34.08
C GLY A 103 -16.34 -2.80 33.42
N THR A 104 -15.28 -2.00 33.28
CA THR A 104 -13.99 -2.44 32.74
C THR A 104 -13.11 -3.02 33.85
N LEU A 105 -12.50 -4.19 33.69
CA LEU A 105 -11.72 -4.77 34.78
C LEU A 105 -10.43 -3.98 35.06
N VAL A 106 -9.67 -3.67 34.01
CA VAL A 106 -8.41 -2.94 34.11
C VAL A 106 -8.31 -1.88 33.02
N ILE A 107 -8.04 -0.64 33.42
CA ILE A 107 -7.56 0.42 32.52
C ILE A 107 -6.19 0.86 33.02
N ALA A 108 -5.16 0.61 32.21
CA ALA A 108 -3.79 0.98 32.48
C ALA A 108 -3.26 1.83 31.32
N GLY A 109 -2.91 3.08 31.60
CA GLY A 109 -2.57 4.07 30.57
C GLY A 109 -1.39 4.94 30.95
N SER A 110 -0.51 5.22 29.98
CA SER A 110 0.55 6.22 30.11
C SER A 110 0.59 7.11 28.86
N THR A 111 0.40 8.41 29.06
CA THR A 111 0.39 9.38 27.95
C THR A 111 1.43 10.46 28.19
N GLY A 112 2.29 10.68 27.20
CA GLY A 112 3.25 11.78 27.19
C GLY A 112 2.57 13.15 26.97
N GLY A 113 3.15 14.18 27.59
CA GLY A 113 2.72 15.57 27.48
C GLY A 113 2.92 16.17 26.09
N THR A 114 2.08 17.13 25.71
CA THR A 114 2.26 17.84 24.44
C THR A 114 3.41 18.85 24.53
N GLY A 115 4.14 19.04 23.44
CA GLY A 115 5.12 20.10 23.33
C GLY A 115 4.48 21.49 23.29
N GLY A 116 5.15 22.48 23.87
CA GLY A 116 4.71 23.87 23.84
C GLY A 116 4.83 24.50 22.45
N THR A 117 3.98 25.47 22.11
CA THR A 117 4.10 26.20 20.84
C THR A 117 5.30 27.13 20.85
N GLY A 118 6.01 27.25 19.72
CA GLY A 118 7.08 28.22 19.54
C GLY A 118 6.57 29.67 19.53
N GLY A 119 7.39 30.59 20.04
CA GLY A 119 7.11 32.02 20.04
C GLY A 119 7.11 32.62 18.64
N SER A 120 6.18 33.52 18.36
CA SER A 120 6.04 34.19 17.07
C SER A 120 6.59 35.62 17.10
N ASP A 121 7.13 36.09 15.97
CA ASP A 121 7.34 37.52 15.74
C ASP A 121 6.15 38.13 14.99
N LYS A 122 5.31 38.88 15.71
CA LYS A 122 4.21 39.65 15.14
C LYS A 122 4.57 41.10 14.86
N THR A 123 5.71 41.55 15.36
CA THR A 123 6.19 42.93 15.30
C THR A 123 6.83 43.25 13.94
N GLY A 124 7.39 42.24 13.28
CA GLY A 124 7.98 42.35 11.95
C GLY A 124 9.38 42.98 11.93
N VAL A 125 10.04 43.05 13.08
CA VAL A 125 11.40 43.61 13.25
C VAL A 125 12.26 42.80 14.24
N CYS A 126 11.72 41.69 14.74
CA CYS A 126 12.27 40.96 15.87
C CYS A 126 12.80 39.57 15.49
N GLY A 127 12.89 39.28 14.19
CA GLY A 127 13.55 38.12 13.62
C GLY A 127 12.65 36.89 13.47
N ASN A 128 13.28 35.72 13.58
CA ASN A 128 12.67 34.43 13.25
C ASN A 128 11.61 34.00 14.26
N GLY A 129 10.63 33.24 13.77
CA GLY A 129 9.81 32.39 14.63
C GLY A 129 10.69 31.33 15.31
N ARG A 130 10.27 30.85 16.48
CA ARG A 130 11.02 29.81 17.21
C ARG A 130 10.39 28.44 17.09
N GLY A 131 11.21 27.42 17.32
CA GLY A 131 10.79 26.03 17.24
C GLY A 131 9.71 25.67 18.26
N GLY A 132 8.84 24.75 17.87
CA GLY A 132 7.92 24.07 18.76
C GLY A 132 8.65 23.15 19.73
N GLY A 133 8.03 22.92 20.88
CA GLY A 133 8.52 21.98 21.88
C GLY A 133 8.30 20.54 21.44
N THR A 134 9.23 19.68 21.78
CA THR A 134 9.14 18.22 21.61
C THR A 134 8.01 17.63 22.48
N GLY A 135 7.25 16.68 21.96
CA GLY A 135 6.26 15.92 22.70
C GLY A 135 6.92 14.90 23.64
N GLY A 136 6.36 14.74 24.85
CA GLY A 136 6.86 13.79 25.83
C GLY A 136 6.64 12.34 25.41
N THR A 137 7.54 11.43 25.80
CA THR A 137 7.36 9.99 25.52
C THR A 137 6.25 9.38 26.39
N GLY A 138 5.55 8.38 25.87
CA GLY A 138 4.65 7.53 26.66
C GLY A 138 5.47 6.54 27.51
N GLY A 139 5.06 6.32 28.76
CA GLY A 139 5.72 5.36 29.65
C GLY A 139 5.38 3.92 29.29
N ALA A 140 6.25 2.98 29.69
CA ALA A 140 5.96 1.55 29.51
C ALA A 140 4.76 1.12 30.36
N VAL A 141 3.90 0.24 29.83
CA VAL A 141 2.70 -0.26 30.50
C VAL A 141 2.76 -1.79 30.57
N THR A 142 2.76 -2.33 31.79
CA THR A 142 2.73 -3.79 32.04
C THR A 142 1.50 -4.13 32.86
N VAL A 143 0.66 -5.04 32.36
CA VAL A 143 -0.54 -5.55 33.05
C VAL A 143 -0.46 -7.06 33.21
N THR A 144 -0.62 -7.55 34.43
CA THR A 144 -0.72 -8.98 34.75
C THR A 144 -2.02 -9.26 35.47
N LEU A 145 -2.86 -10.11 34.89
CA LEU A 145 -4.09 -10.61 35.51
C LEU A 145 -3.82 -11.99 36.13
N ASN A 146 -4.01 -12.10 37.44
CA ASN A 146 -3.83 -13.35 38.18
C ASN A 146 -5.20 -13.89 38.60
N GLY A 147 -5.48 -15.13 38.20
CA GLY A 147 -6.72 -15.84 38.54
C GLY A 147 -6.43 -17.15 39.24
N THR A 148 -7.49 -17.72 39.83
CA THR A 148 -7.45 -19.11 40.30
C THR A 148 -7.84 -20.03 39.14
N SER A 149 -7.18 -21.18 39.02
CA SER A 149 -7.23 -22.06 37.84
C SER A 149 -8.61 -22.68 37.52
N SER A 150 -9.64 -22.43 38.33
CA SER A 150 -10.98 -23.06 38.19
C SER A 150 -12.15 -22.08 38.05
N ALA A 151 -11.92 -20.76 38.09
CA ALA A 151 -12.98 -19.75 38.02
C ALA A 151 -13.05 -19.08 36.64
N THR A 152 -14.27 -18.94 36.09
CA THR A 152 -14.55 -18.07 34.94
C THR A 152 -15.21 -16.79 35.44
N TYR A 153 -14.72 -15.64 34.98
CA TYR A 153 -15.15 -14.34 35.46
C TYR A 153 -16.04 -13.63 34.42
N PRO A 154 -17.34 -13.42 34.72
CA PRO A 154 -18.24 -12.70 33.83
C PRO A 154 -17.99 -11.19 33.89
N ILE A 155 -17.79 -10.55 32.73
CA ILE A 155 -17.55 -9.11 32.57
C ILE A 155 -18.58 -8.56 31.59
N ALA A 156 -19.27 -7.48 31.96
CA ALA A 156 -20.31 -6.89 31.10
C ALA A 156 -19.74 -6.03 29.96
N ASN A 157 -18.51 -5.54 30.09
CA ASN A 157 -17.86 -4.67 29.11
C ASN A 157 -16.41 -5.13 28.80
N THR A 158 -15.51 -4.24 28.42
CA THR A 158 -14.12 -4.57 28.09
C THR A 158 -13.35 -5.11 29.31
N THR A 159 -12.50 -6.13 29.17
CA THR A 159 -11.73 -6.61 30.33
C THR A 159 -10.49 -5.75 30.59
N VAL A 160 -9.56 -5.69 29.64
CA VAL A 160 -8.31 -4.94 29.80
C VAL A 160 -8.15 -3.94 28.68
N VAL A 161 -7.85 -2.69 29.05
CA VAL A 161 -7.36 -1.65 28.15
C VAL A 161 -5.98 -1.21 28.65
N ALA A 162 -4.93 -1.64 27.96
CA ALA A 162 -3.55 -1.24 28.21
C ALA A 162 -3.06 -0.37 27.05
N TYR A 163 -2.66 0.88 27.33
CA TYR A 163 -2.17 1.77 26.26
C TYR A 163 -0.99 2.63 26.68
N SER A 164 -0.09 2.89 25.72
CA SER A 164 0.99 3.88 25.87
C SER A 164 0.99 4.82 24.67
N GLN A 165 0.89 6.12 24.92
CA GLN A 165 0.80 7.13 23.88
C GLN A 165 1.87 8.21 24.06
N GLY A 166 2.61 8.49 22.99
CA GLY A 166 3.49 9.65 22.93
C GLY A 166 2.72 10.95 22.78
N GLY A 167 3.23 12.02 23.38
CA GLY A 167 2.67 13.36 23.27
C GLY A 167 2.90 13.98 21.90
N THR A 168 2.01 14.87 21.46
CA THR A 168 2.19 15.60 20.20
C THR A 168 3.30 16.63 20.32
N GLY A 169 4.03 16.84 19.24
CA GLY A 169 4.91 17.98 19.08
C GLY A 169 4.18 19.32 19.10
N GLY A 170 4.83 20.36 19.57
CA GLY A 170 4.33 21.73 19.51
C GLY A 170 4.52 22.34 18.12
N THR A 171 3.66 23.26 17.72
CA THR A 171 3.81 23.98 16.45
C THR A 171 4.93 25.01 16.52
N GLY A 172 5.60 25.26 15.41
CA GLY A 172 6.54 26.35 15.25
C GLY A 172 5.87 27.73 15.29
N GLY A 173 6.66 28.76 15.63
CA GLY A 173 6.20 30.15 15.65
C GLY A 173 6.24 30.80 14.26
N ASN A 174 5.33 31.73 14.00
CA ASN A 174 5.30 32.48 12.75
C ASN A 174 6.20 33.73 12.83
N THR A 175 6.57 34.29 11.68
CA THR A 175 7.23 35.61 11.61
C THR A 175 6.63 36.52 10.55
N ASN A 176 6.58 37.82 10.85
CA ASN A 176 6.24 38.89 9.93
C ASN A 176 7.48 39.71 9.48
N ASP A 177 8.69 39.32 9.90
CA ASP A 177 9.91 40.10 9.66
C ASP A 177 10.49 39.82 8.25
N PRO A 178 10.72 40.86 7.43
CA PRO A 178 11.39 40.71 6.14
C PRO A 178 12.75 40.00 6.23
N GLY A 179 12.86 38.82 5.63
CA GLY A 179 14.10 38.03 5.62
C GLY A 179 14.25 37.06 6.78
N ALA A 180 13.23 36.93 7.62
CA ALA A 180 13.19 35.95 8.70
C ALA A 180 12.53 34.64 8.27
N HIS A 181 12.70 33.61 9.10
CA HIS A 181 12.16 32.27 8.86
C HIS A 181 11.11 31.91 9.92
N GLY A 182 10.10 31.13 9.52
CA GLY A 182 9.20 30.46 10.45
C GLY A 182 9.97 29.46 11.32
N GLY A 183 9.52 29.24 12.55
CA GLY A 183 10.13 28.24 13.41
C GLY A 183 9.68 26.83 13.01
N ASP A 184 10.54 25.84 13.20
CA ASP A 184 10.18 24.43 12.95
C ASP A 184 9.16 23.92 13.98
N GLY A 185 8.43 22.85 13.64
CA GLY A 185 7.65 22.13 14.64
C GLY A 185 8.53 21.44 15.69
N GLY A 186 7.90 20.89 16.74
CA GLY A 186 8.55 20.00 17.70
C GLY A 186 8.25 18.53 17.40
N SER A 187 9.18 17.60 17.63
CA SER A 187 8.96 16.19 17.27
C SER A 187 7.86 15.55 18.13
N GLY A 188 7.14 14.57 17.57
CA GLY A 188 6.23 13.75 18.35
C GLY A 188 6.97 12.85 19.33
N GLY A 189 6.40 12.64 20.52
CA GLY A 189 6.93 11.71 21.52
C GLY A 189 6.74 10.26 21.09
N ALA A 190 7.67 9.37 21.44
CA ALA A 190 7.49 7.93 21.18
C ALA A 190 6.46 7.30 22.13
N GLY A 191 5.73 6.29 21.66
CA GLY A 191 4.94 5.39 22.50
C GLY A 191 5.85 4.43 23.29
N GLY A 192 5.43 4.07 24.50
CA GLY A 192 6.14 3.11 25.35
C GLY A 192 5.79 1.65 25.01
N THR A 193 6.57 0.71 25.53
CA THR A 193 6.27 -0.73 25.38
C THR A 193 5.02 -1.10 26.19
N VAL A 194 4.13 -1.90 25.60
CA VAL A 194 2.92 -2.42 26.27
C VAL A 194 2.97 -3.94 26.35
N THR A 195 2.87 -4.48 27.56
CA THR A 195 2.87 -5.93 27.81
C THR A 195 1.66 -6.32 28.65
N VAL A 196 0.86 -7.27 28.18
CA VAL A 196 -0.28 -7.82 28.92
C VAL A 196 -0.14 -9.33 29.06
N THR A 197 -0.26 -9.83 30.30
CA THR A 197 -0.30 -11.26 30.61
C THR A 197 -1.63 -11.61 31.27
N ASN A 198 -2.41 -12.52 30.68
CA ASN A 198 -3.66 -13.00 31.24
C ASN A 198 -3.56 -14.44 31.71
N ASN A 199 -3.81 -14.67 33.00
CA ASN A 199 -3.94 -15.99 33.61
C ASN A 199 -5.37 -16.29 34.11
N MET A 200 -6.37 -15.50 33.70
CA MET A 200 -7.76 -15.63 34.16
C MET A 200 -8.67 -16.08 33.01
N ALA A 201 -9.62 -16.98 33.30
CA ALA A 201 -10.67 -17.30 32.34
C ALA A 201 -11.73 -16.20 32.34
N LEU A 202 -12.02 -15.62 31.17
CA LEU A 202 -12.86 -14.43 31.00
C LEU A 202 -14.10 -14.75 30.16
N ASN A 203 -15.25 -14.22 30.56
CA ASN A 203 -16.49 -14.27 29.80
C ASN A 203 -17.10 -12.87 29.63
N ILE A 204 -16.86 -12.26 28.48
CA ILE A 204 -17.28 -10.90 28.13
C ILE A 204 -18.67 -10.95 27.48
N GLN A 205 -19.67 -10.40 28.17
CA GLN A 205 -21.08 -10.47 27.78
C GLN A 205 -21.56 -9.27 26.97
N GLY A 206 -20.73 -8.23 26.84
CA GLY A 206 -21.05 -7.01 26.11
C GLY A 206 -21.08 -7.18 24.58
N GLY A 207 -21.55 -6.15 23.89
CA GLY A 207 -21.70 -6.13 22.42
C GLY A 207 -20.39 -6.03 21.64
N SER A 208 -20.46 -5.65 20.37
CA SER A 208 -19.29 -5.57 19.47
C SER A 208 -18.19 -4.59 19.92
N SER A 209 -18.52 -3.62 20.78
CA SER A 209 -17.58 -2.66 21.37
C SER A 209 -16.94 -3.13 22.69
N SER A 210 -17.29 -4.32 23.19
CA SER A 210 -16.74 -4.90 24.42
C SER A 210 -15.66 -5.91 24.10
N LEU A 211 -14.41 -5.55 24.37
CA LEU A 211 -13.22 -6.30 23.96
C LEU A 211 -12.68 -7.16 25.12
N GLY A 212 -11.96 -8.24 24.83
CA GLY A 212 -11.28 -9.01 25.87
C GLY A 212 -10.09 -8.22 26.41
N ILE A 213 -8.97 -8.28 25.69
CA ILE A 213 -7.72 -7.60 26.03
C ILE A 213 -7.30 -6.74 24.85
N VAL A 214 -7.11 -5.45 25.13
CA VAL A 214 -6.58 -4.47 24.18
C VAL A 214 -5.23 -3.97 24.70
N ALA A 215 -4.21 -4.09 23.86
CA ALA A 215 -2.89 -3.53 24.09
C ALA A 215 -2.49 -2.63 22.92
N GLN A 216 -2.24 -1.35 23.17
CA GLN A 216 -1.91 -0.39 22.11
C GLN A 216 -0.70 0.47 22.48
N SER A 217 0.25 0.61 21.56
CA SER A 217 1.30 1.62 21.66
C SER A 217 1.26 2.57 20.47
N ALA A 218 1.21 3.87 20.71
CA ALA A 218 1.10 4.88 19.68
C ALA A 218 2.15 5.99 19.85
N GLY A 219 2.86 6.32 18.77
CA GLY A 219 3.66 7.53 18.69
C GLY A 219 2.81 8.79 18.60
N GLY A 220 3.34 9.92 19.09
CA GLY A 220 2.72 11.23 18.98
C GLY A 220 2.94 11.87 17.60
N GLN A 221 2.06 12.78 17.21
CA GLN A 221 2.20 13.55 15.97
C GLN A 221 3.40 14.49 16.04
N GLY A 222 4.11 14.68 14.93
CA GLY A 222 5.04 15.79 14.76
C GLY A 222 4.30 17.13 14.74
N GLY A 223 4.96 18.18 15.20
CA GLY A 223 4.44 19.54 15.16
C GLY A 223 4.59 20.16 13.77
N ASP A 224 3.65 21.04 13.42
CA ASP A 224 3.70 21.78 12.16
C ASP A 224 4.70 22.94 12.24
N GLY A 225 5.34 23.23 11.11
CA GLY A 225 6.22 24.39 10.95
C GLY A 225 5.46 25.71 10.87
N GLY A 226 6.10 26.80 11.30
CA GLY A 226 5.56 28.15 11.28
C GLY A 226 5.66 28.83 9.91
N ASN A 227 4.77 29.78 9.63
CA ASN A 227 4.77 30.53 8.37
C ASN A 227 5.71 31.74 8.40
N ASN A 228 6.21 32.13 7.23
CA ASN A 228 6.81 33.44 6.99
C ASN A 228 5.85 34.36 6.21
N ASN A 229 5.47 35.46 6.85
CA ASN A 229 4.56 36.49 6.35
C ASN A 229 5.27 37.82 6.03
N GLY A 230 6.60 37.90 6.16
CA GLY A 230 7.39 39.13 6.05
C GLY A 230 7.59 39.74 4.66
N GLY A 231 7.02 39.13 3.61
CA GLY A 231 6.76 39.76 2.33
C GLY A 231 7.96 40.07 1.42
N LEU A 232 9.22 40.10 1.88
CA LEU A 232 10.40 40.42 1.05
C LEU A 232 11.23 39.18 0.69
N TRP A 233 11.80 38.53 1.71
CA TRP A 233 12.60 37.29 1.67
C TRP A 233 12.23 36.41 2.89
N GLY A 234 12.53 35.11 2.86
CA GLY A 234 12.47 34.22 4.02
C GLY A 234 11.57 32.99 3.86
N ASP A 235 11.71 32.04 4.79
CA ASP A 235 11.26 30.66 4.57
C ASP A 235 10.21 30.20 5.59
N GLY A 236 9.34 29.27 5.19
CA GLY A 236 8.50 28.54 6.13
C GLY A 236 9.35 27.60 6.98
N GLY A 237 8.96 27.39 8.25
CA GLY A 237 9.61 26.41 9.11
C GLY A 237 9.23 24.98 8.73
N ASP A 238 10.09 24.02 9.04
CA ASP A 238 9.86 22.63 8.68
C ASP A 238 8.84 21.95 9.60
N GLY A 239 8.04 21.06 9.01
CA GLY A 239 7.35 20.03 9.76
C GLY A 239 8.35 18.98 10.24
N VAL A 240 8.18 18.46 11.44
CA VAL A 240 9.18 17.58 12.07
C VAL A 240 8.62 16.17 12.30
N PRO A 241 9.48 15.18 12.62
CA PRO A 241 9.04 13.79 12.68
C PRO A 241 7.97 13.50 13.72
N GLY A 242 7.07 12.58 13.37
CA GLY A 242 6.22 11.89 14.32
C GLY A 242 7.01 10.92 15.20
N GLY A 243 6.48 10.61 16.38
CA GLY A 243 7.08 9.67 17.31
C GLY A 243 6.92 8.21 16.87
N ALA A 244 7.84 7.34 17.26
CA ALA A 244 7.72 5.91 16.99
C ALA A 244 6.65 5.25 17.88
N GLY A 245 5.98 4.21 17.39
CA GLY A 245 5.20 3.29 18.21
C GLY A 245 6.11 2.35 18.99
N GLY A 246 5.70 1.96 20.19
CA GLY A 246 6.42 0.99 21.02
C GLY A 246 6.04 -0.46 20.73
N ASN A 247 6.80 -1.40 21.28
CA ASN A 247 6.50 -2.83 21.13
C ASN A 247 5.25 -3.21 21.92
N VAL A 248 4.46 -4.14 21.39
CA VAL A 248 3.24 -4.64 22.04
C VAL A 248 3.26 -6.16 22.13
N THR A 249 3.09 -6.68 23.34
CA THR A 249 3.07 -8.12 23.62
C THR A 249 1.83 -8.50 24.43
N ILE A 250 1.07 -9.47 23.94
CA ILE A 250 -0.01 -10.12 24.71
C ILE A 250 0.33 -11.61 24.90
N THR A 251 0.26 -12.08 26.14
CA THR A 251 0.34 -13.51 26.48
C THR A 251 -0.96 -13.94 27.15
N ASN A 252 -1.73 -14.80 26.50
CA ASN A 252 -3.00 -15.31 27.01
C ASN A 252 -2.89 -16.79 27.39
N ASN A 253 -2.98 -17.08 28.70
CA ASN A 253 -2.82 -18.41 29.28
C ASN A 253 -4.14 -19.09 29.65
N ALA A 254 -5.28 -18.40 29.49
CA ALA A 254 -6.58 -18.87 29.93
C ALA A 254 -7.68 -18.55 28.90
N ALA A 255 -8.84 -19.21 29.03
CA ALA A 255 -9.91 -19.07 28.05
C ALA A 255 -10.52 -17.64 28.03
N ILE A 256 -10.85 -17.13 26.86
CA ILE A 256 -11.58 -15.87 26.70
C ILE A 256 -12.78 -16.11 25.78
N THR A 257 -13.97 -15.86 26.29
CA THR A 257 -15.21 -15.86 25.51
C THR A 257 -15.74 -14.44 25.41
N THR A 258 -16.11 -14.00 24.21
CA THR A 258 -16.77 -12.72 23.96
C THR A 258 -18.10 -12.95 23.25
N ALA A 259 -19.13 -12.16 23.55
CA ALA A 259 -20.41 -12.27 22.85
C ALA A 259 -20.36 -11.69 21.43
N ALA A 260 -19.48 -10.72 21.15
CA ALA A 260 -19.33 -10.11 19.82
C ALA A 260 -17.97 -9.42 19.59
N GLY A 261 -17.35 -8.83 20.61
CA GLY A 261 -16.09 -8.10 20.44
C GLY A 261 -14.85 -9.00 20.31
N THR A 262 -13.71 -8.39 19.97
CA THR A 262 -12.43 -9.07 19.79
C THR A 262 -11.82 -9.51 21.13
N PRO A 263 -11.54 -10.81 21.34
CA PRO A 263 -10.85 -11.33 22.52
C PRO A 263 -9.45 -10.73 22.72
N LEU A 264 -8.61 -10.72 21.69
CA LEU A 264 -7.22 -10.24 21.78
C LEU A 264 -6.94 -9.23 20.66
N ALA A 265 -6.59 -8.00 21.04
CA ALA A 265 -6.21 -6.93 20.11
C ALA A 265 -4.87 -6.31 20.53
N ALA A 266 -3.84 -6.42 19.68
CA ALA A 266 -2.53 -5.82 19.88
C ALA A 266 -2.18 -4.90 18.70
N GLN A 267 -1.79 -3.66 18.98
CA GLN A 267 -1.52 -2.68 17.95
C GLN A 267 -0.34 -1.76 18.27
N SER A 268 0.59 -1.63 17.34
CA SER A 268 1.66 -0.62 17.42
C SER A 268 1.54 0.37 16.26
N ILE A 269 1.53 1.66 16.55
CA ILE A 269 1.25 2.72 15.58
C ILE A 269 2.34 3.80 15.66
N GLY A 270 2.95 4.12 14.53
CA GLY A 270 3.82 5.29 14.41
C GLY A 270 3.02 6.60 14.28
N GLY A 271 3.55 7.69 14.82
CA GLY A 271 2.98 9.02 14.69
C GLY A 271 3.20 9.60 13.29
N PHE A 272 2.30 10.44 12.83
CA PHE A 272 2.44 11.17 11.57
C PHE A 272 3.45 12.31 11.71
N GLY A 273 4.17 12.62 10.64
CA GLY A 273 5.00 13.82 10.56
C GLY A 273 4.15 15.10 10.52
N GLY A 274 4.71 16.21 11.01
CA GLY A 274 4.07 17.52 10.94
C GLY A 274 4.12 18.13 9.54
N ASP A 275 3.20 19.05 9.24
CA ASP A 275 3.20 19.76 7.96
C ASP A 275 4.20 20.93 7.98
N GLY A 276 4.78 21.26 6.83
CA GLY A 276 5.68 22.39 6.65
C GLY A 276 4.96 23.74 6.54
N GLY A 277 5.62 24.80 6.98
CA GLY A 277 5.14 26.18 6.91
C GLY A 277 5.22 26.77 5.50
N SER A 278 4.39 27.78 5.21
CA SER A 278 4.37 28.49 3.93
C SER A 278 5.15 29.81 3.97
N SER A 279 5.59 30.28 2.80
CA SER A 279 6.29 31.55 2.63
C SER A 279 5.67 32.43 1.54
N ASN A 280 5.58 33.74 1.81
CA ASN A 280 4.99 34.78 0.92
C ASN A 280 6.03 35.83 0.45
N GLY A 281 7.28 35.44 0.19
CA GLY A 281 8.35 36.37 -0.20
C GLY A 281 8.15 36.97 -1.61
N THR A 282 8.22 38.29 -1.80
CA THR A 282 8.07 38.91 -3.14
C THR A 282 9.23 38.62 -4.09
N PHE A 283 10.47 38.50 -3.59
CA PHE A 283 11.65 38.25 -4.43
C PHE A 283 12.14 36.78 -4.39
N GLY A 284 11.61 35.98 -3.47
CA GLY A 284 11.88 34.55 -3.34
C GLY A 284 11.83 34.06 -1.88
N GLY A 285 11.49 32.79 -1.71
CA GLY A 285 11.41 32.10 -0.42
C GLY A 285 11.17 30.59 -0.60
N TYR A 286 11.70 29.79 0.32
CA TYR A 286 11.47 28.35 0.38
C TYR A 286 10.25 28.08 1.28
N SER A 287 9.43 27.08 0.93
CA SER A 287 8.46 26.56 1.91
C SER A 287 9.17 25.64 2.90
N GLY A 288 8.57 25.38 4.05
CA GLY A 288 9.03 24.32 4.93
C GLY A 288 8.72 22.94 4.35
N GLY A 289 9.61 21.98 4.57
CA GLY A 289 9.43 20.57 4.24
C GLY A 289 8.43 19.88 5.17
N GLY A 290 7.90 18.75 4.71
CA GLY A 290 7.05 17.88 5.53
C GLY A 290 7.86 17.00 6.47
N GLY A 291 7.34 16.76 7.67
CA GLY A 291 7.96 15.91 8.67
C GLY A 291 7.88 14.42 8.35
N TYR A 292 8.83 13.64 8.82
CA TYR A 292 8.82 12.18 8.63
C TYR A 292 7.76 11.48 9.50
N GLY A 293 7.12 10.44 8.98
CA GLY A 293 6.30 9.54 9.79
C GLY A 293 7.16 8.69 10.73
N GLY A 294 6.67 8.42 11.93
CA GLY A 294 7.30 7.53 12.90
C GLY A 294 7.12 6.06 12.55
N ASN A 295 8.12 5.23 12.85
CA ASN A 295 8.01 3.79 12.67
C ASN A 295 7.12 3.14 13.74
N ALA A 296 6.45 2.04 13.40
CA ALA A 296 5.80 1.19 14.40
C ALA A 296 6.78 0.25 15.10
N GLY A 297 6.34 -0.32 16.23
CA GLY A 297 7.04 -1.35 16.99
C GLY A 297 6.56 -2.77 16.66
N LEU A 298 7.31 -3.75 17.18
CA LEU A 298 7.00 -5.18 17.10
C LEU A 298 5.65 -5.47 17.77
N VAL A 299 4.85 -6.33 17.16
CA VAL A 299 3.62 -6.85 17.77
C VAL A 299 3.71 -8.36 17.92
N THR A 300 3.48 -8.87 19.12
CA THR A 300 3.50 -10.31 19.43
C THR A 300 2.27 -10.73 20.24
N ILE A 301 1.56 -11.75 19.77
CA ILE A 301 0.48 -12.40 20.54
C ILE A 301 0.82 -13.88 20.72
N ASN A 302 0.87 -14.34 21.97
CA ASN A 302 1.00 -15.74 22.33
C ASN A 302 -0.29 -16.22 23.00
N ASN A 303 -1.02 -17.12 22.34
CA ASN A 303 -2.29 -17.65 22.83
C ASN A 303 -2.21 -19.16 23.07
N ILE A 304 -2.37 -19.55 24.34
CA ILE A 304 -2.50 -20.95 24.76
C ILE A 304 -3.89 -21.24 25.38
N GLY A 305 -4.72 -20.21 25.57
CA GLY A 305 -6.11 -20.34 26.03
C GLY A 305 -7.12 -20.44 24.89
N VAL A 306 -8.26 -21.11 25.13
CA VAL A 306 -9.33 -21.22 24.13
C VAL A 306 -9.98 -19.85 23.89
N LEU A 307 -10.18 -19.47 22.64
CA LEU A 307 -10.87 -18.23 22.27
C LEU A 307 -12.21 -18.55 21.60
N THR A 308 -13.28 -17.92 22.09
CA THR A 308 -14.63 -18.05 21.51
C THR A 308 -15.25 -16.67 21.30
N VAL A 309 -15.77 -16.42 20.10
CA VAL A 309 -16.42 -15.16 19.73
C VAL A 309 -17.82 -15.44 19.20
N GLY A 310 -18.82 -14.87 19.86
CA GLY A 310 -20.22 -15.09 19.54
C GLY A 310 -20.72 -16.47 19.95
N SER A 311 -21.88 -16.85 19.39
CA SER A 311 -22.49 -18.15 19.64
C SER A 311 -23.24 -18.63 18.41
N ALA A 312 -23.36 -19.95 18.25
CA ALA A 312 -24.18 -20.55 17.20
C ALA A 312 -25.67 -20.16 17.30
N ALA A 313 -26.15 -19.78 18.49
CA ALA A 313 -27.52 -19.35 18.70
C ALA A 313 -27.81 -17.95 18.13
N ASN A 314 -26.80 -17.08 18.03
CA ASN A 314 -26.91 -15.74 17.49
C ASN A 314 -25.60 -15.32 16.78
N PRO A 315 -25.30 -15.90 15.60
CA PRO A 315 -24.06 -15.61 14.88
C PRO A 315 -23.99 -14.16 14.38
N SER A 316 -25.14 -13.55 14.05
CA SER A 316 -25.20 -12.15 13.59
C SER A 316 -24.66 -11.14 14.59
N ALA A 317 -24.67 -11.45 15.90
CA ALA A 317 -24.11 -10.56 16.90
C ALA A 317 -22.59 -10.36 16.76
N ALA A 318 -21.89 -11.36 16.21
CA ALA A 318 -20.43 -11.36 16.02
C ALA A 318 -20.01 -11.15 14.56
N ALA A 319 -20.87 -10.56 13.73
CA ALA A 319 -20.56 -10.27 12.34
C ALA A 319 -19.31 -9.36 12.23
N GLY A 320 -18.35 -9.74 11.41
CA GLY A 320 -17.07 -9.03 11.24
C GLY A 320 -16.10 -9.15 12.43
N ALA A 321 -16.43 -9.93 13.45
CA ALA A 321 -15.60 -10.04 14.63
C ALA A 321 -14.30 -10.79 14.35
N THR A 322 -13.20 -10.34 14.95
CA THR A 322 -11.89 -10.99 14.82
C THR A 322 -11.50 -11.62 16.16
N ALA A 323 -11.03 -12.86 16.18
CA ALA A 323 -10.64 -13.49 17.45
C ALA A 323 -9.26 -13.01 17.95
N ILE A 324 -8.28 -12.95 17.05
CA ILE A 324 -6.95 -12.37 17.31
C ILE A 324 -6.67 -11.28 16.28
N TYR A 325 -6.49 -10.05 16.75
CA TYR A 325 -6.12 -8.90 15.93
C TYR A 325 -4.72 -8.42 16.31
N ALA A 326 -3.76 -8.53 15.40
CA ALA A 326 -2.37 -8.11 15.59
C ALA A 326 -1.94 -7.19 14.46
N GLN A 327 -1.57 -5.94 14.76
CA GLN A 327 -1.27 -4.95 13.72
C GLN A 327 -0.10 -4.02 14.05
N SER A 328 0.84 -3.85 13.13
CA SER A 328 1.93 -2.87 13.21
C SER A 328 1.83 -1.88 12.05
N VAL A 329 1.64 -0.58 12.33
CA VAL A 329 1.33 0.45 11.32
C VAL A 329 2.27 1.65 11.43
N GLY A 330 3.10 1.86 10.41
CA GLY A 330 3.94 3.05 10.31
C GLY A 330 3.12 4.34 10.13
N GLY A 331 3.62 5.46 10.64
CA GLY A 331 2.98 6.77 10.54
C GLY A 331 3.13 7.38 9.14
N GLY A 332 2.17 8.21 8.71
CA GLY A 332 2.28 8.94 7.44
C GLY A 332 3.28 10.08 7.49
N GLY A 333 3.82 10.47 6.33
CA GLY A 333 4.63 11.68 6.19
C GLY A 333 3.78 12.95 6.18
N GLY A 334 4.36 14.07 6.63
CA GLY A 334 3.74 15.40 6.57
C GLY A 334 3.85 16.03 5.18
N ASN A 335 2.98 16.97 4.87
CA ASN A 335 3.01 17.71 3.61
C ASN A 335 3.95 18.91 3.72
N ALA A 336 4.62 19.26 2.64
CA ALA A 336 5.34 20.52 2.55
C ALA A 336 4.40 21.72 2.38
N GLY A 337 4.88 22.91 2.75
CA GLY A 337 4.16 24.16 2.61
C GLY A 337 4.16 24.71 1.18
N VAL A 338 3.64 25.93 1.01
CA VAL A 338 3.62 26.63 -0.29
C VAL A 338 4.71 27.69 -0.33
N ALA A 339 5.42 27.77 -1.46
CA ALA A 339 6.40 28.81 -1.76
C ALA A 339 5.84 29.78 -2.81
N ALA A 340 5.92 31.08 -2.54
CA ALA A 340 5.59 32.13 -3.51
C ALA A 340 6.72 33.16 -3.65
N GLY A 341 6.94 33.65 -4.88
CA GLY A 341 7.90 34.74 -5.15
C GLY A 341 8.47 34.74 -6.57
N LEU A 342 9.35 35.70 -6.89
CA LEU A 342 10.03 35.77 -8.20
C LEU A 342 10.82 34.49 -8.54
N VAL A 343 11.42 33.87 -7.53
CA VAL A 343 11.95 32.51 -7.58
C VAL A 343 11.28 31.73 -6.46
N ALA A 344 10.41 30.80 -6.81
CA ALA A 344 9.66 29.96 -5.88
C ALA A 344 10.15 28.52 -5.96
N LEU A 345 10.55 27.96 -4.81
CA LEU A 345 11.05 26.60 -4.68
C LEU A 345 10.22 25.90 -3.60
N GLY A 346 9.38 24.95 -4.01
CA GLY A 346 8.60 24.11 -3.12
C GLY A 346 9.51 23.10 -2.42
N ALA A 347 9.23 22.82 -1.16
CA ALA A 347 9.96 21.84 -0.36
C ALA A 347 9.38 20.43 -0.50
N ASP A 348 10.13 19.45 -0.03
CA ASP A 348 9.76 18.05 -0.16
C ASP A 348 8.74 17.63 0.91
N GLY A 349 7.80 16.78 0.52
CA GLY A 349 6.92 16.07 1.45
C GLY A 349 7.71 15.09 2.31
N GLY A 350 7.26 14.87 3.54
CA GLY A 350 7.91 13.95 4.46
C GLY A 350 7.77 12.49 4.04
N ARG A 351 8.80 11.67 4.23
CA ARG A 351 8.68 10.22 4.05
C ARG A 351 7.82 9.61 5.17
N ALA A 352 7.12 8.52 4.87
CA ALA A 352 6.39 7.79 5.88
C ALA A 352 7.28 6.87 6.73
N GLY A 353 6.77 6.52 7.91
CA GLY A 353 7.34 5.50 8.78
C GLY A 353 6.95 4.10 8.35
N SER A 354 7.77 3.12 8.72
CA SER A 354 7.57 1.71 8.37
C SER A 354 6.78 0.96 9.45
N GLY A 355 6.04 -0.07 9.02
CA GLY A 355 5.55 -1.12 9.91
C GLY A 355 6.71 -2.00 10.42
N SER A 356 6.45 -2.81 11.44
CA SER A 356 7.42 -3.74 12.02
C SER A 356 6.95 -5.19 11.94
N LEU A 357 7.76 -6.10 12.48
CA LEU A 357 7.40 -7.52 12.56
C LEU A 357 6.09 -7.71 13.35
N VAL A 358 5.22 -8.57 12.83
CA VAL A 358 4.03 -9.06 13.55
C VAL A 358 4.12 -10.57 13.69
N THR A 359 4.00 -11.06 14.93
CA THR A 359 4.07 -12.48 15.26
C THR A 359 2.82 -12.92 16.02
N VAL A 360 2.13 -13.95 15.54
CA VAL A 360 1.02 -14.60 16.26
C VAL A 360 1.33 -16.08 16.45
N ASN A 361 1.41 -16.53 17.70
CA ASN A 361 1.55 -17.93 18.08
C ASN A 361 0.24 -18.40 18.73
N ASN A 362 -0.46 -19.33 18.10
CA ASN A 362 -1.68 -19.93 18.62
C ASN A 362 -1.50 -21.45 18.79
N SER A 363 -1.75 -21.93 20.01
CA SER A 363 -1.72 -23.36 20.35
C SER A 363 -3.00 -23.86 21.01
N SER A 364 -4.11 -23.11 20.87
CA SER A 364 -5.42 -23.48 21.42
C SER A 364 -6.55 -23.16 20.44
N THR A 365 -7.71 -23.75 20.65
CA THR A 365 -8.82 -23.65 19.69
C THR A 365 -9.36 -22.22 19.61
N ILE A 366 -9.63 -21.77 18.39
CA ILE A 366 -10.33 -20.51 18.09
C ILE A 366 -11.67 -20.84 17.42
N THR A 367 -12.76 -20.28 17.94
CA THR A 367 -14.08 -20.37 17.31
C THR A 367 -14.72 -18.99 17.18
N ALA A 368 -15.05 -18.57 15.97
CA ALA A 368 -15.74 -17.31 15.69
C ALA A 368 -17.00 -17.57 14.85
N TYR A 369 -18.19 -17.36 15.41
CA TYR A 369 -19.45 -17.80 14.78
C TYR A 369 -20.04 -16.83 13.74
N GLY A 370 -19.65 -15.55 13.77
CA GLY A 370 -20.32 -14.54 12.94
C GLY A 370 -19.88 -14.53 11.48
N PRO A 371 -20.74 -14.12 10.53
CA PRO A 371 -20.33 -13.92 9.14
C PRO A 371 -19.22 -12.86 9.06
N SER A 372 -18.38 -12.91 8.03
CA SER A 372 -17.15 -12.09 7.92
C SER A 372 -16.16 -12.21 9.11
N SER A 373 -16.32 -13.17 10.02
CA SER A 373 -15.43 -13.28 11.18
C SER A 373 -14.06 -13.84 10.83
N VAL A 374 -13.03 -13.30 11.46
CA VAL A 374 -11.64 -13.71 11.21
C VAL A 374 -11.09 -14.44 12.44
N GLY A 375 -10.45 -15.58 12.24
CA GLY A 375 -9.79 -16.31 13.32
C GLY A 375 -8.54 -15.55 13.78
N ILE A 376 -7.55 -15.46 12.90
CA ILE A 376 -6.31 -14.70 13.13
C ILE A 376 -6.16 -13.64 12.05
N PHE A 377 -6.11 -12.37 12.45
CA PHE A 377 -5.71 -11.25 11.62
C PHE A 377 -4.34 -10.75 12.08
N ALA A 378 -3.32 -10.90 11.23
CA ALA A 378 -1.96 -10.43 11.48
C ALA A 378 -1.51 -9.55 10.31
N GLN A 379 -1.22 -8.27 10.58
CA GLN A 379 -0.94 -7.31 9.51
C GLN A 379 0.18 -6.33 9.86
N SER A 380 1.12 -6.14 8.94
CA SER A 380 2.10 -5.06 9.01
C SER A 380 1.94 -4.10 7.85
N VAL A 381 1.84 -2.80 8.13
CA VAL A 381 1.55 -1.76 7.14
C VAL A 381 2.55 -0.62 7.25
N GLY A 382 3.12 -0.21 6.13
CA GLY A 382 3.89 1.03 6.04
C GLY A 382 3.00 2.27 5.87
N GLY A 383 3.42 3.42 6.38
CA GLY A 383 2.68 4.68 6.24
C GLY A 383 2.72 5.22 4.81
N ALA A 384 1.82 6.15 4.47
CA ALA A 384 1.85 6.85 3.19
C ALA A 384 2.78 8.08 3.22
N GLY A 385 3.48 8.36 2.12
CA GLY A 385 4.34 9.53 1.97
C GLY A 385 3.55 10.84 1.86
N GLY A 386 4.17 11.95 2.27
CA GLY A 386 3.59 13.29 2.25
C GLY A 386 3.68 13.98 0.88
N SER A 387 2.90 15.03 0.67
CA SER A 387 2.90 15.77 -0.60
C SER A 387 4.01 16.83 -0.64
N GLY A 388 4.63 17.01 -1.80
CA GLY A 388 5.58 18.08 -2.07
C GLY A 388 4.91 19.45 -2.21
N GLY A 389 5.67 20.49 -1.88
CA GLY A 389 5.22 21.86 -1.79
C GLY A 389 4.98 22.48 -3.16
N MET A 390 3.93 23.30 -3.27
CA MET A 390 3.67 24.04 -4.51
C MET A 390 4.57 25.26 -4.60
N ALA A 391 5.01 25.59 -5.81
CA ALA A 391 5.76 26.81 -6.11
C ALA A 391 4.96 27.73 -7.06
N PHE A 392 4.76 28.97 -6.65
CA PHE A 392 4.10 30.01 -7.44
C PHE A 392 5.02 31.20 -7.70
N SER A 393 5.23 31.51 -8.97
CA SER A 393 6.03 32.66 -9.40
C SER A 393 5.32 33.49 -10.44
N ALA A 394 5.29 34.81 -10.25
CA ALA A 394 4.73 35.75 -11.20
C ALA A 394 5.51 37.07 -11.21
N SER A 395 5.86 37.60 -12.39
CA SER A 395 6.61 38.86 -12.51
C SER A 395 6.20 39.69 -13.72
N GLY A 396 5.94 40.98 -13.53
CA GLY A 396 5.57 41.89 -14.62
C GLY A 396 6.74 42.32 -15.52
N SER A 397 7.96 42.35 -14.99
CA SER A 397 9.11 43.04 -15.63
C SER A 397 10.39 42.21 -15.77
N THR A 398 10.42 40.98 -15.25
CA THR A 398 11.65 40.14 -15.17
C THR A 398 11.35 38.66 -15.43
N ALA A 399 12.38 37.82 -15.34
CA ALA A 399 12.27 36.36 -15.39
C ALA A 399 11.60 35.79 -14.12
N SER A 400 10.75 34.79 -14.26
CA SER A 400 10.12 34.06 -13.13
C SER A 400 10.45 32.57 -13.15
N VAL A 401 10.69 32.00 -11.98
CA VAL A 401 11.07 30.58 -11.80
C VAL A 401 10.19 29.94 -10.73
N ALA A 402 9.59 28.80 -11.04
CA ALA A 402 8.84 28.00 -10.08
C ALA A 402 9.22 26.51 -10.18
N VAL A 403 9.70 25.93 -9.09
CA VAL A 403 10.01 24.49 -8.99
C VAL A 403 9.21 23.89 -7.86
N GLY A 404 8.27 23.00 -8.16
CA GLY A 404 7.53 22.26 -7.15
C GLY A 404 8.43 21.28 -6.40
N GLY A 405 8.13 21.04 -5.13
CA GLY A 405 8.90 20.11 -4.29
C GLY A 405 8.50 18.65 -4.52
N SER A 406 9.35 17.71 -4.16
CA SER A 406 9.06 16.28 -4.36
C SER A 406 8.08 15.72 -3.32
N GLY A 407 7.31 14.69 -3.68
CA GLY A 407 6.52 13.91 -2.73
C GLY A 407 7.41 13.00 -1.90
N GLY A 408 7.03 12.75 -0.66
CA GLY A 408 7.77 11.85 0.23
C GLY A 408 7.54 10.37 -0.11
N ASP A 409 8.51 9.52 0.19
CA ASP A 409 8.40 8.07 -0.02
C ASP A 409 7.41 7.42 0.96
N GLY A 410 6.75 6.35 0.54
CA GLY A 410 5.95 5.47 1.38
C GLY A 410 6.81 4.63 2.31
N GLY A 411 6.29 4.32 3.49
CA GLY A 411 6.93 3.46 4.47
C GLY A 411 6.85 1.99 4.08
N SER A 412 7.82 1.18 4.51
CA SER A 412 7.79 -0.26 4.21
C SER A 412 6.88 -1.01 5.19
N GLY A 413 6.23 -2.08 4.71
CA GLY A 413 5.59 -3.07 5.58
C GLY A 413 6.66 -3.98 6.21
N GLY A 414 6.45 -4.39 7.45
CA GLY A 414 7.30 -5.36 8.14
C GLY A 414 6.91 -6.81 7.82
N SER A 415 7.74 -7.77 8.22
CA SER A 415 7.42 -9.19 8.06
C SER A 415 6.22 -9.60 8.94
N VAL A 416 5.51 -10.64 8.52
CA VAL A 416 4.41 -11.24 9.30
C VAL A 416 4.65 -12.73 9.45
N ALA A 417 4.55 -13.24 10.68
CA ALA A 417 4.71 -14.64 11.02
C ALA A 417 3.51 -15.14 11.84
N VAL A 418 2.80 -16.16 11.34
CA VAL A 418 1.72 -16.83 12.07
C VAL A 418 2.05 -18.30 12.26
N ASN A 419 2.01 -18.76 13.50
CA ASN A 419 2.14 -20.17 13.86
C ASN A 419 0.85 -20.64 14.54
N ASN A 420 0.09 -21.50 13.88
CA ASN A 420 -1.16 -22.06 14.37
C ASN A 420 -1.09 -23.59 14.47
N THR A 421 -1.01 -24.12 15.68
CA THR A 421 -0.95 -25.57 15.93
C THR A 421 -2.30 -26.18 16.34
N ALA A 422 -3.33 -25.36 16.53
CA ALA A 422 -4.65 -25.78 16.99
C ALA A 422 -5.76 -25.46 15.98
N ASP A 423 -6.97 -25.96 16.27
CA ASP A 423 -8.08 -25.87 15.33
C ASP A 423 -8.69 -24.45 15.32
N ILE A 424 -9.03 -23.97 14.12
CA ILE A 424 -9.69 -22.68 13.90
C ILE A 424 -11.02 -22.93 13.20
N CYS A 425 -12.07 -22.29 13.70
CA CYS A 425 -13.36 -22.28 13.04
C CYS A 425 -13.86 -20.84 12.89
N THR A 426 -14.35 -20.48 11.70
CA THR A 426 -14.91 -19.14 11.41
C THR A 426 -16.21 -19.18 10.61
N GLY A 427 -17.06 -18.18 10.83
CA GLY A 427 -18.30 -17.95 10.11
C GLY A 427 -19.28 -19.11 10.17
N ASN A 428 -20.01 -19.30 9.06
CA ASN A 428 -20.99 -20.37 8.93
C ASN A 428 -20.35 -21.77 9.01
N GLY A 429 -19.02 -21.87 8.88
CA GLY A 429 -18.27 -23.11 9.09
C GLY A 429 -18.38 -23.66 10.52
N CYS A 430 -18.72 -22.82 11.50
CA CYS A 430 -18.89 -23.24 12.90
C CYS A 430 -20.28 -23.71 13.26
N ILE A 431 -21.21 -23.62 12.32
CA ILE A 431 -22.60 -23.98 12.51
C ILE A 431 -22.82 -25.28 11.74
N PRO A 432 -22.98 -26.44 12.42
CA PRO A 432 -23.04 -27.74 11.74
C PRO A 432 -24.12 -27.83 10.66
N SER A 433 -25.25 -27.12 10.80
CA SER A 433 -26.32 -27.09 9.80
C SER A 433 -25.98 -26.29 8.53
N LEU A 434 -24.94 -25.44 8.56
CA LEU A 434 -24.54 -24.56 7.46
C LEU A 434 -23.14 -24.89 6.91
N ALA A 435 -22.37 -25.74 7.61
CA ALA A 435 -20.99 -26.08 7.28
C ALA A 435 -20.79 -26.93 6.01
N THR A 436 -21.88 -27.31 5.31
CA THR A 436 -21.82 -28.13 4.09
C THR A 436 -22.59 -27.54 2.90
N THR A 437 -23.36 -26.47 3.11
CA THR A 437 -24.19 -25.84 2.08
C THR A 437 -23.49 -24.60 1.53
N PRO A 438 -23.13 -24.54 0.24
CA PRO A 438 -22.57 -23.35 -0.38
C PRO A 438 -23.52 -22.17 -0.22
N VAL A 439 -22.99 -21.06 0.29
CA VAL A 439 -23.72 -19.81 0.42
C VAL A 439 -23.35 -18.93 -0.78
N THR A 440 -24.30 -18.65 -1.65
CA THR A 440 -24.08 -17.92 -2.93
C THR A 440 -24.64 -16.50 -2.94
N THR A 441 -25.38 -16.08 -1.91
CA THR A 441 -26.11 -14.80 -1.87
C THR A 441 -25.85 -13.97 -0.61
N ASP A 442 -24.92 -14.38 0.26
CA ASP A 442 -24.65 -13.65 1.50
C ASP A 442 -23.69 -12.48 1.22
N SER A 443 -24.16 -11.26 1.48
CA SER A 443 -23.38 -10.02 1.38
C SER A 443 -22.28 -9.90 2.44
N ALA A 444 -22.29 -10.77 3.47
CA ALA A 444 -21.35 -10.76 4.59
C ALA A 444 -20.24 -11.84 4.47
N GLY A 445 -19.64 -11.96 3.27
CA GLY A 445 -18.49 -12.82 3.02
C GLY A 445 -17.22 -12.44 3.80
N GLY A 446 -16.12 -13.21 3.64
CA GLY A 446 -14.81 -12.88 4.21
C GLY A 446 -14.54 -13.48 5.59
N ALA A 447 -15.17 -14.61 5.94
CA ALA A 447 -14.89 -15.31 7.19
C ALA A 447 -13.59 -16.14 7.08
N VAL A 448 -12.43 -15.50 7.28
CA VAL A 448 -11.12 -16.10 7.03
C VAL A 448 -10.55 -16.78 8.28
N GLY A 449 -10.00 -17.99 8.14
CA GLY A 449 -9.36 -18.69 9.25
C GLY A 449 -8.08 -17.97 9.73
N VAL A 450 -7.11 -17.82 8.83
CA VAL A 450 -5.87 -17.06 9.04
C VAL A 450 -5.68 -16.06 7.92
N LEU A 451 -5.66 -14.77 8.25
CA LEU A 451 -5.32 -13.66 7.37
C LEU A 451 -3.98 -13.05 7.82
N ALA A 452 -2.93 -13.25 7.02
CA ALA A 452 -1.59 -12.72 7.27
C ALA A 452 -1.16 -11.79 6.14
N GLN A 453 -0.84 -10.54 6.43
CA GLN A 453 -0.61 -9.52 5.39
C GLN A 453 0.56 -8.59 5.70
N SER A 454 1.46 -8.40 4.75
CA SER A 454 2.42 -7.29 4.77
C SER A 454 2.13 -6.33 3.63
N VAL A 455 2.00 -5.04 3.93
CA VAL A 455 1.62 -4.01 2.96
C VAL A 455 2.59 -2.84 3.04
N GLY A 456 3.20 -2.50 1.90
CA GLY A 456 3.97 -1.27 1.75
C GLY A 456 3.06 -0.05 1.58
N GLY A 457 3.47 1.08 2.13
CA GLY A 457 2.71 2.33 2.03
C GLY A 457 2.88 3.01 0.66
N GLY A 458 1.89 3.80 0.25
CA GLY A 458 1.95 4.55 -1.01
C GLY A 458 2.91 5.74 -0.97
N GLY A 459 3.49 6.09 -2.11
CA GLY A 459 4.31 7.29 -2.30
C GLY A 459 3.48 8.59 -2.37
N GLY A 460 4.12 9.70 -1.99
CA GLY A 460 3.52 11.03 -1.98
C GLY A 460 3.46 11.70 -3.35
N VAL A 461 2.64 12.75 -3.47
CA VAL A 461 2.47 13.49 -4.72
C VAL A 461 3.49 14.62 -4.82
N GLY A 462 4.11 14.80 -5.98
CA GLY A 462 4.99 15.93 -6.26
C GLY A 462 4.23 17.25 -6.40
N GLY A 463 4.82 18.33 -5.92
CA GLY A 463 4.27 19.68 -5.95
C GLY A 463 4.24 20.30 -7.34
N MET A 464 3.30 21.22 -7.58
CA MET A 464 3.18 21.93 -8.84
C MET A 464 4.18 23.10 -8.94
N GLY A 465 4.79 23.29 -10.11
CA GLY A 465 5.47 24.53 -10.47
C GLY A 465 4.60 25.41 -11.38
N LEU A 466 4.28 26.63 -10.95
CA LEU A 466 3.52 27.60 -11.74
C LEU A 466 4.30 28.91 -11.88
N SER A 467 4.68 29.25 -13.10
CA SER A 467 5.48 30.45 -13.42
C SER A 467 4.82 31.33 -14.47
N GLY A 468 4.76 32.65 -14.20
CA GLY A 468 4.18 33.67 -15.08
C GLY A 468 5.12 34.87 -15.28
N SER A 469 5.32 35.34 -16.51
CA SER A 469 6.12 36.55 -16.79
C SER A 469 5.43 37.50 -17.78
N GLY A 470 5.47 38.81 -17.49
CA GLY A 470 4.91 39.90 -18.28
C GLY A 470 5.90 40.64 -19.19
N SER A 471 7.21 40.38 -19.08
CA SER A 471 8.25 41.03 -19.90
C SER A 471 9.50 40.15 -20.12
N GLY A 472 9.43 38.85 -19.85
CA GLY A 472 10.62 37.98 -19.87
C GLY A 472 10.32 36.49 -19.98
N LEU A 473 11.25 35.69 -19.43
CA LEU A 473 11.17 34.24 -19.41
C LEU A 473 10.33 33.73 -18.22
N ALA A 474 9.51 32.71 -18.45
CA ALA A 474 8.84 31.94 -17.40
C ALA A 474 9.37 30.50 -17.42
N PHE A 475 9.91 30.04 -16.30
CA PHE A 475 10.41 28.67 -16.13
C PHE A 475 9.64 27.96 -15.01
N ALA A 476 9.07 26.78 -15.31
CA ALA A 476 8.33 25.98 -14.37
C ALA A 476 8.79 24.52 -14.36
N VAL A 477 8.95 23.93 -13.19
CA VAL A 477 9.25 22.50 -13.02
C VAL A 477 8.31 21.92 -11.97
N GLY A 478 7.68 20.79 -12.27
CA GLY A 478 6.89 20.04 -11.29
C GLY A 478 7.82 19.14 -10.47
N GLY A 479 7.48 18.94 -9.19
CA GLY A 479 8.23 18.05 -8.31
C GLY A 479 8.00 16.59 -8.63
N SER A 480 8.94 15.70 -8.31
CA SER A 480 8.74 14.26 -8.49
C SER A 480 7.74 13.69 -7.49
N GLY A 481 7.01 12.63 -7.84
CA GLY A 481 6.29 11.80 -6.87
C GLY A 481 7.26 10.96 -6.03
N GLY A 482 6.88 10.64 -4.80
CA GLY A 482 7.66 9.77 -3.92
C GLY A 482 7.54 8.29 -4.29
N GLY A 483 8.53 7.47 -3.95
CA GLY A 483 8.46 6.02 -4.15
C GLY A 483 7.44 5.33 -3.24
N GLY A 484 6.91 4.20 -3.65
CA GLY A 484 6.12 3.31 -2.80
C GLY A 484 7.00 2.50 -1.87
N GLY A 485 6.51 2.23 -0.66
CA GLY A 485 7.19 1.37 0.30
C GLY A 485 7.11 -0.10 -0.07
N SER A 486 8.15 -0.87 0.24
CA SER A 486 8.15 -2.32 -0.02
C SER A 486 7.41 -3.07 1.09
N ALA A 487 6.79 -4.21 0.78
CA ALA A 487 6.27 -5.12 1.80
C ALA A 487 7.32 -6.11 2.27
N GLY A 488 7.14 -6.60 3.50
CA GLY A 488 7.95 -7.64 4.12
C GLY A 488 7.49 -9.05 3.74
N SER A 489 8.26 -10.05 4.19
CA SER A 489 7.93 -11.46 3.99
C SER A 489 6.73 -11.88 4.85
N VAL A 490 5.86 -12.73 4.32
CA VAL A 490 4.76 -13.34 5.08
C VAL A 490 4.97 -14.85 5.19
N ALA A 491 4.95 -15.36 6.42
CA ALA A 491 5.11 -16.77 6.71
C ALA A 491 3.96 -17.30 7.58
N VAL A 492 3.35 -18.40 7.17
CA VAL A 492 2.31 -19.08 7.94
C VAL A 492 2.70 -20.54 8.10
N LEU A 493 2.79 -21.00 9.35
CA LEU A 493 2.84 -22.42 9.69
C LEU A 493 1.52 -22.78 10.34
N SER A 494 0.77 -23.71 9.75
CA SER A 494 -0.44 -24.23 10.34
C SER A 494 -0.51 -25.76 10.27
N THR A 495 -0.73 -26.37 11.44
CA THR A 495 -0.90 -27.82 11.60
C THR A 495 -2.24 -28.21 12.23
N GLY A 496 -3.11 -27.25 12.53
CA GLY A 496 -4.47 -27.49 13.01
C GLY A 496 -5.49 -27.64 11.87
N SER A 497 -6.69 -28.11 12.20
CA SER A 497 -7.82 -28.08 11.26
C SER A 497 -8.35 -26.64 11.14
N ILE A 498 -8.78 -26.23 9.94
CA ILE A 498 -9.38 -24.92 9.71
C ILE A 498 -10.71 -25.10 8.98
N THR A 499 -11.80 -24.61 9.57
CA THR A 499 -13.12 -24.63 8.94
C THR A 499 -13.62 -23.21 8.75
N THR A 500 -13.99 -22.85 7.52
CA THR A 500 -14.52 -21.53 7.18
C THR A 500 -15.79 -21.66 6.34
N GLY A 501 -16.69 -20.68 6.47
CA GLY A 501 -17.94 -20.67 5.72
C GLY A 501 -18.41 -19.26 5.35
N GLY A 502 -18.94 -19.11 4.15
CA GLY A 502 -19.33 -17.83 3.53
C GLY A 502 -18.61 -17.57 2.22
N VAL A 503 -19.05 -16.57 1.46
CA VAL A 503 -18.41 -16.12 0.21
C VAL A 503 -17.02 -15.54 0.53
N ASN A 504 -16.00 -15.79 -0.28
CA ASN A 504 -14.62 -15.28 -0.10
C ASN A 504 -14.00 -15.60 1.29
N SER A 505 -14.41 -16.69 1.90
CA SER A 505 -14.00 -17.14 3.25
C SER A 505 -12.83 -18.13 3.17
N ALA A 506 -11.62 -17.63 2.90
CA ALA A 506 -10.44 -18.49 2.75
C ALA A 506 -10.03 -19.18 4.06
N GLY A 507 -9.46 -20.39 3.99
CA GLY A 507 -8.89 -21.07 5.16
C GLY A 507 -7.64 -20.34 5.66
N ILE A 508 -6.64 -20.23 4.79
CA ILE A 508 -5.43 -19.42 5.00
C ILE A 508 -5.27 -18.47 3.81
N LEU A 509 -5.15 -17.18 4.09
CA LEU A 509 -4.80 -16.14 3.12
C LEU A 509 -3.54 -15.41 3.61
N ALA A 510 -2.43 -15.58 2.89
CA ALA A 510 -1.16 -14.92 3.16
C ALA A 510 -0.77 -14.01 1.98
N GLN A 511 -0.56 -12.72 2.23
CA GLN A 511 -0.28 -11.76 1.16
C GLN A 511 0.85 -10.79 1.49
N SER A 512 1.76 -10.58 0.55
CA SER A 512 2.74 -9.49 0.60
C SER A 512 2.47 -8.55 -0.56
N VAL A 513 2.23 -7.27 -0.28
CA VAL A 513 1.78 -6.29 -1.28
C VAL A 513 2.62 -5.02 -1.21
N GLY A 514 3.40 -4.74 -2.25
CA GLY A 514 4.16 -3.51 -2.35
C GLY A 514 3.26 -2.27 -2.51
N GLY A 515 3.70 -1.13 -1.97
CA GLY A 515 2.97 0.14 -2.06
C GLY A 515 3.07 0.77 -3.45
N GLY A 516 2.05 1.50 -3.89
CA GLY A 516 2.08 2.23 -5.16
C GLY A 516 3.02 3.43 -5.13
N GLY A 517 3.61 3.77 -6.27
CA GLY A 517 4.41 4.98 -6.47
C GLY A 517 3.56 6.25 -6.55
N GLY A 518 4.14 7.38 -6.16
CA GLY A 518 3.51 8.69 -6.13
C GLY A 518 3.43 9.37 -7.50
N VAL A 519 2.51 10.29 -7.67
CA VAL A 519 2.32 11.03 -8.94
C VAL A 519 3.26 12.23 -8.99
N GLY A 520 3.92 12.46 -10.13
CA GLY A 520 4.72 13.66 -10.38
C GLY A 520 3.86 14.92 -10.52
N GLY A 521 4.33 16.03 -9.99
CA GLY A 521 3.68 17.33 -10.05
C GLY A 521 3.66 17.93 -11.45
N GLY A 522 2.62 18.69 -11.76
CA GLY A 522 2.53 19.41 -13.04
C GLY A 522 3.43 20.65 -13.10
N ALA A 523 3.71 21.11 -14.31
CA ALA A 523 4.39 22.38 -14.56
C ALA A 523 3.63 23.24 -15.55
N VAL A 524 3.49 24.53 -15.24
CA VAL A 524 2.85 25.52 -16.12
C VAL A 524 3.71 26.78 -16.18
N ALA A 525 4.18 27.12 -17.38
CA ALA A 525 4.94 28.33 -17.66
C ALA A 525 4.19 29.23 -18.65
N LEU A 526 3.98 30.48 -18.27
CA LEU A 526 3.23 31.47 -19.03
C LEU A 526 4.09 32.72 -19.25
N SER A 527 4.31 33.12 -20.50
CA SER A 527 5.03 34.36 -20.80
C SER A 527 4.23 35.19 -21.80
N ALA A 528 4.02 36.47 -21.48
CA ALA A 528 3.41 37.44 -22.38
C ALA A 528 4.23 38.73 -22.33
N SER A 529 4.68 39.28 -23.45
CA SER A 529 5.49 40.49 -23.45
C SER A 529 5.29 41.36 -24.69
N SER A 530 5.56 42.66 -24.53
CA SER A 530 5.73 43.61 -25.64
C SER A 530 7.07 43.44 -26.38
N GLY A 531 7.92 42.50 -25.96
CA GLY A 531 9.23 42.20 -26.53
C GLY A 531 9.32 40.75 -26.97
N GLN A 532 10.38 40.04 -26.56
CA GLN A 532 10.50 38.59 -26.74
C GLN A 532 9.95 37.86 -25.52
N SER A 533 9.23 36.77 -25.75
CA SER A 533 8.66 35.92 -24.70
C SER A 533 9.21 34.51 -24.78
N ALA A 534 9.53 33.92 -23.63
CA ALA A 534 9.95 32.54 -23.54
C ALA A 534 9.23 31.84 -22.38
N SER A 535 8.62 30.69 -22.63
CA SER A 535 8.12 29.81 -21.58
C SER A 535 8.74 28.43 -21.69
N LEU A 536 9.15 27.90 -20.54
CA LEU A 536 9.80 26.61 -20.45
C LEU A 536 9.20 25.83 -19.27
N SER A 537 8.71 24.62 -19.52
CA SER A 537 8.10 23.80 -18.47
C SER A 537 8.59 22.36 -18.49
N HIS A 538 8.72 21.75 -17.31
CA HIS A 538 9.07 20.34 -17.15
C HIS A 538 8.17 19.69 -16.11
N GLY A 539 7.37 18.71 -16.51
CA GLY A 539 6.55 17.95 -15.57
C GLY A 539 7.42 17.07 -14.66
N GLY A 540 7.03 16.89 -13.41
CA GLY A 540 7.77 16.05 -12.46
C GLY A 540 7.65 14.56 -12.79
N SER A 541 8.65 13.74 -12.45
CA SER A 541 8.55 12.29 -12.65
C SER A 541 7.60 11.64 -11.64
N GLY A 542 6.94 10.54 -12.02
CA GLY A 542 6.27 9.67 -11.06
C GLY A 542 7.28 8.87 -10.23
N GLY A 543 6.87 8.45 -9.04
CA GLY A 543 7.66 7.60 -8.16
C GLY A 543 7.56 6.13 -8.51
N ASP A 544 8.60 5.35 -8.21
CA ASP A 544 8.60 3.90 -8.41
C ASP A 544 7.67 3.20 -7.41
N GLY A 545 7.04 2.10 -7.78
CA GLY A 545 6.26 1.24 -6.89
C GLY A 545 7.18 0.38 -5.99
N GLY A 546 6.71 0.08 -4.79
CA GLY A 546 7.40 -0.78 -3.84
C GLY A 546 7.31 -2.26 -4.22
N SER A 547 8.33 -3.04 -3.89
CA SER A 547 8.32 -4.49 -4.15
C SER A 547 7.58 -5.24 -3.06
N ALA A 548 7.00 -6.39 -3.39
CA ALA A 548 6.50 -7.34 -2.40
C ALA A 548 7.61 -8.26 -1.88
N GLY A 549 7.43 -8.74 -0.66
CA GLY A 549 8.26 -9.77 -0.04
C GLY A 549 7.82 -11.19 -0.41
N SER A 550 8.59 -12.18 0.03
CA SER A 550 8.25 -13.59 -0.18
C SER A 550 7.04 -14.00 0.66
N VAL A 551 6.24 -14.94 0.14
CA VAL A 551 5.14 -15.57 0.87
C VAL A 551 5.40 -17.06 0.99
N ALA A 552 5.35 -17.58 2.22
CA ALA A 552 5.64 -18.99 2.50
C ALA A 552 4.58 -19.59 3.43
N ILE A 553 3.86 -20.60 2.96
CA ILE A 553 2.86 -21.32 3.76
C ILE A 553 3.30 -22.77 3.91
N ASN A 554 3.45 -23.21 5.15
CA ASN A 554 3.83 -24.58 5.54
C ASN A 554 5.08 -25.09 4.82
N CYS A 555 6.17 -24.30 4.88
CA CYS A 555 7.49 -24.77 4.48
C CYS A 555 7.78 -26.11 5.16
N ASN A 556 8.19 -27.11 4.39
CA ASN A 556 8.47 -28.47 4.88
C ASN A 556 9.89 -28.89 4.46
N SER A 557 10.43 -29.98 5.03
CA SER A 557 11.82 -30.40 4.78
C SER A 557 11.97 -31.63 3.88
N PHE A 558 10.90 -32.12 3.24
CA PHE A 558 10.89 -33.42 2.55
C PHE A 558 10.78 -33.34 1.04
N SER A 559 10.28 -32.22 0.50
CA SER A 559 10.04 -32.10 -0.94
C SER A 559 11.31 -31.91 -1.79
N GLY A 560 12.49 -31.66 -1.19
CA GLY A 560 13.74 -31.36 -1.92
C GLY A 560 13.73 -29.98 -2.62
N ASP A 561 12.57 -29.55 -3.12
CA ASP A 561 12.28 -28.30 -3.81
C ASP A 561 12.10 -27.10 -2.86
N SER A 562 11.81 -27.36 -1.59
CA SER A 562 11.72 -26.34 -0.54
C SER A 562 13.06 -25.67 -0.18
N SER A 563 14.17 -26.16 -0.74
CA SER A 563 15.49 -25.50 -0.76
C SER A 563 15.69 -24.63 -2.02
N ALA A 564 14.98 -24.92 -3.11
CA ALA A 564 14.97 -24.11 -4.34
C ALA A 564 14.05 -22.89 -4.24
N ALA A 565 13.12 -22.88 -3.27
CA ALA A 565 12.10 -21.85 -3.17
C ALA A 565 12.57 -20.47 -2.69
N GLY A 566 13.68 -20.36 -1.94
CA GLY A 566 14.17 -19.12 -1.32
C GLY A 566 13.22 -18.44 -0.31
N ALA A 567 11.90 -18.46 -0.55
CA ALA A 567 10.80 -17.99 0.29
C ALA A 567 10.77 -18.68 1.66
N CYS A 568 11.21 -19.95 1.72
CA CYS A 568 11.34 -20.70 2.97
C CYS A 568 12.67 -20.45 3.71
N SER A 569 13.57 -19.63 3.17
CA SER A 569 14.84 -19.31 3.83
C SER A 569 14.59 -18.45 5.07
N GLY A 570 15.16 -18.85 6.21
CA GLY A 570 14.97 -18.16 7.49
C GLY A 570 13.57 -18.31 8.10
N GLN A 571 12.67 -19.08 7.48
CA GLN A 571 11.34 -19.39 8.00
C GLN A 571 11.35 -20.72 8.78
N GLY A 572 10.44 -20.86 9.73
CA GLY A 572 10.19 -22.15 10.40
C GLY A 572 9.79 -23.23 9.38
N ARG A 573 10.27 -24.46 9.58
CA ARG A 573 9.96 -25.61 8.70
C ARG A 573 9.27 -26.71 9.48
N LEU A 574 8.28 -27.34 8.86
CA LEU A 574 7.60 -28.52 9.37
C LEU A 574 8.46 -29.76 9.19
N SER A 575 8.68 -30.49 10.29
CA SER A 575 9.52 -31.69 10.36
C SER A 575 8.74 -33.00 10.18
N GLY A 576 7.50 -32.96 9.73
CA GLY A 576 6.70 -34.14 9.39
C GLY A 576 5.40 -33.77 8.69
N LEU A 577 4.71 -34.76 8.12
CA LEU A 577 3.37 -34.59 7.55
C LEU A 577 2.33 -34.46 8.67
N THR A 578 1.36 -33.57 8.48
CA THR A 578 0.24 -33.36 9.40
C THR A 578 -0.95 -34.21 8.95
N THR A 579 -1.08 -35.43 9.48
CA THR A 579 -2.16 -36.35 9.11
C THR A 579 -3.41 -36.21 9.99
N GLY A 580 -4.59 -36.51 9.45
CA GLY A 580 -5.85 -36.52 10.22
C GLY A 580 -6.44 -35.13 10.51
N LYS A 581 -5.86 -34.09 9.90
CA LYS A 581 -6.35 -32.70 9.95
C LYS A 581 -6.94 -32.31 8.61
N THR A 582 -7.86 -31.35 8.64
CA THR A 582 -8.60 -30.89 7.45
C THR A 582 -8.67 -29.37 7.40
N ILE A 583 -8.49 -28.80 6.21
CA ILE A 583 -8.92 -27.42 5.90
C ILE A 583 -10.17 -27.54 5.01
N SER A 584 -11.30 -27.06 5.51
CA SER A 584 -12.60 -27.12 4.84
C SER A 584 -13.15 -25.72 4.66
N THR A 585 -13.45 -25.34 3.42
CA THR A 585 -13.98 -24.01 3.09
C THR A 585 -15.24 -24.15 2.25
N VAL A 586 -16.29 -23.41 2.62
CA VAL A 586 -17.60 -23.48 1.95
C VAL A 586 -18.08 -22.08 1.58
N GLY A 587 -18.28 -21.84 0.29
CA GLY A 587 -18.78 -20.60 -0.30
C GLY A 587 -18.02 -20.23 -1.58
N ASP A 588 -18.64 -19.37 -2.39
CA ASP A 588 -18.04 -18.95 -3.67
C ASP A 588 -16.76 -18.14 -3.43
N GLY A 589 -15.72 -18.38 -4.24
CA GLY A 589 -14.40 -17.74 -4.12
C GLY A 589 -13.58 -18.16 -2.88
N SER A 590 -14.08 -19.08 -2.05
CA SER A 590 -13.45 -19.48 -0.79
C SER A 590 -12.34 -20.49 -1.02
N SER A 591 -11.09 -20.03 -1.06
CA SER A 591 -9.93 -20.92 -1.26
C SER A 591 -9.46 -21.57 0.03
N ALA A 592 -8.95 -22.81 0.00
CA ALA A 592 -8.42 -23.43 1.22
C ALA A 592 -7.12 -22.75 1.68
N ILE A 593 -6.13 -22.64 0.80
CA ILE A 593 -4.86 -21.96 1.07
C ILE A 593 -4.51 -21.07 -0.12
N ALA A 594 -4.32 -19.77 0.13
CA ALA A 594 -3.89 -18.80 -0.86
C ALA A 594 -2.67 -18.01 -0.37
N GLY A 595 -1.57 -18.07 -1.14
CA GLY A 595 -0.36 -17.28 -0.94
C GLY A 595 -0.12 -16.35 -2.14
N GLN A 596 -0.02 -15.04 -1.92
CA GLN A 596 0.12 -14.06 -2.99
C GLN A 596 1.19 -13.01 -2.69
N SER A 597 2.08 -12.77 -3.65
CA SER A 597 3.08 -11.70 -3.57
C SER A 597 2.91 -10.75 -4.75
N ILE A 598 2.56 -9.49 -4.49
CA ILE A 598 2.11 -8.53 -5.49
C ILE A 598 2.92 -7.23 -5.39
N GLY A 599 3.71 -6.92 -6.41
CA GLY A 599 4.44 -5.65 -6.48
C GLY A 599 3.49 -4.45 -6.66
N GLY A 600 3.88 -3.30 -6.10
CA GLY A 600 3.12 -2.05 -6.23
C GLY A 600 3.25 -1.42 -7.62
N GLY A 601 2.22 -0.72 -8.09
CA GLY A 601 2.27 -0.01 -9.38
C GLY A 601 3.18 1.22 -9.33
N GLY A 602 3.77 1.60 -10.46
CA GLY A 602 4.52 2.85 -10.62
C GLY A 602 3.60 4.07 -10.74
N GLY A 603 4.09 5.22 -10.29
CA GLY A 603 3.37 6.48 -10.34
C GLY A 603 3.44 7.16 -11.71
N SER A 604 2.42 7.95 -12.05
CA SER A 604 2.41 8.71 -13.31
C SER A 604 3.31 9.94 -13.26
N GLY A 605 3.93 10.29 -14.38
CA GLY A 605 4.62 11.56 -14.57
C GLY A 605 3.65 12.73 -14.70
N GLY A 606 4.07 13.91 -14.24
CA GLY A 606 3.33 15.15 -14.30
C GLY A 606 3.29 15.76 -15.70
N TYR A 607 2.23 16.49 -16.00
CA TYR A 607 2.09 17.20 -17.27
C TYR A 607 2.96 18.47 -17.32
N ALA A 608 3.24 18.95 -18.52
CA ALA A 608 3.96 20.22 -18.73
C ALA A 608 3.21 21.11 -19.73
N VAL A 609 3.06 22.40 -19.41
CA VAL A 609 2.38 23.39 -20.25
C VAL A 609 3.25 24.63 -20.39
N SER A 610 3.58 25.02 -21.63
CA SER A 610 4.33 26.24 -21.93
C SER A 610 3.58 27.11 -22.93
N LEU A 611 3.16 28.31 -22.50
CA LEU A 611 2.48 29.27 -23.36
C LEU A 611 3.29 30.57 -23.45
N ALA A 612 3.56 31.05 -24.66
CA ALA A 612 4.35 32.24 -24.92
C ALA A 612 3.68 33.17 -25.94
N ALA A 613 3.52 34.45 -25.60
CA ALA A 613 2.96 35.47 -26.49
C ALA A 613 3.86 36.71 -26.51
N GLY A 614 4.57 36.95 -27.61
CA GLY A 614 5.52 38.07 -27.72
C GLY A 614 5.25 38.96 -28.92
N PHE A 615 5.47 40.28 -28.80
CA PHE A 615 5.39 41.14 -29.98
C PHE A 615 6.56 40.87 -30.94
N GLN A 616 7.80 40.85 -30.42
CA GLN A 616 9.02 40.68 -31.21
C GLN A 616 9.42 39.22 -31.42
N GLY A 617 8.77 38.24 -30.79
CA GLY A 617 9.07 36.81 -30.94
C GLY A 617 8.63 36.00 -29.74
N SER A 618 8.37 34.71 -29.95
CA SER A 618 7.96 33.80 -28.88
C SER A 618 8.58 32.41 -29.00
N PHE A 619 8.87 31.84 -27.83
CA PHE A 619 9.42 30.50 -27.69
C PHE A 619 8.68 29.77 -26.57
N ALA A 620 8.15 28.59 -26.87
CA ALA A 620 7.57 27.68 -25.89
C ALA A 620 8.27 26.34 -25.99
N LEU A 621 8.75 25.82 -24.86
CA LEU A 621 9.26 24.45 -24.78
C LEU A 621 8.68 23.76 -23.56
N SER A 622 8.24 22.52 -23.72
CA SER A 622 7.80 21.72 -22.58
C SER A 622 8.22 20.26 -22.71
N TYR A 623 8.44 19.66 -21.54
CA TYR A 623 8.85 18.28 -21.42
C TYR A 623 8.00 17.59 -20.34
N GLY A 624 7.29 16.53 -20.70
CA GLY A 624 6.43 15.80 -19.79
C GLY A 624 7.23 14.93 -18.82
N GLY A 625 6.72 14.77 -17.61
CA GLY A 625 7.39 13.95 -16.58
C GLY A 625 7.46 12.47 -16.97
N LYS A 626 8.52 11.76 -16.57
CA LYS A 626 8.58 10.31 -16.77
C LYS A 626 7.65 9.57 -15.81
N GLY A 627 7.05 8.46 -16.22
CA GLY A 627 6.38 7.53 -15.30
C GLY A 627 7.38 6.74 -14.46
N GLY A 628 7.01 6.39 -13.24
CA GLY A 628 7.79 5.54 -12.33
C GLY A 628 7.65 4.06 -12.68
N LYS A 629 8.61 3.25 -12.26
CA LYS A 629 8.61 1.79 -12.48
C LYS A 629 7.62 1.09 -11.56
N GLY A 630 7.11 -0.08 -11.96
CA GLY A 630 6.40 -0.99 -11.07
C GLY A 630 7.36 -1.75 -10.14
N GLY A 631 6.90 -2.12 -8.96
CA GLY A 631 7.61 -2.97 -8.01
C GLY A 631 7.51 -4.45 -8.35
N ASN A 632 8.47 -5.25 -7.92
CA ASN A 632 8.49 -6.68 -8.21
C ASN A 632 7.58 -7.47 -7.26
N GLY A 633 7.02 -8.57 -7.76
CA GLY A 633 6.50 -9.65 -6.92
C GLY A 633 7.65 -10.43 -6.28
N GLY A 634 7.39 -11.03 -5.12
CA GLY A 634 8.31 -11.90 -4.39
C GLY A 634 8.02 -13.38 -4.61
N GLN A 635 8.94 -14.23 -4.16
CA GLN A 635 8.80 -15.69 -4.30
C GLN A 635 7.61 -16.21 -3.48
N VAL A 636 6.91 -17.22 -3.99
CA VAL A 636 5.77 -17.83 -3.31
C VAL A 636 5.96 -19.33 -3.18
N TYR A 637 5.79 -19.83 -1.95
CA TYR A 637 5.76 -21.26 -1.63
C TYR A 637 4.47 -21.60 -0.88
N VAL A 638 3.72 -22.59 -1.36
CA VAL A 638 2.47 -23.05 -0.73
C VAL A 638 2.43 -24.57 -0.65
N SER A 639 2.17 -25.11 0.54
CA SER A 639 1.95 -26.54 0.74
C SER A 639 0.86 -26.82 1.79
N PRO A 640 0.04 -27.88 1.65
CA PRO A 640 -0.84 -28.35 2.71
C PRO A 640 -0.12 -29.29 3.69
N ASN A 641 1.08 -29.77 3.35
CA ASN A 641 1.92 -30.62 4.22
C ASN A 641 1.17 -31.82 4.87
N GLY A 642 0.37 -32.56 4.09
CA GLY A 642 -0.38 -33.75 4.56
C GLY A 642 -1.81 -33.48 5.05
N ILE A 643 -2.20 -32.21 5.22
CA ILE A 643 -3.56 -31.82 5.62
C ILE A 643 -4.53 -32.03 4.46
N THR A 644 -5.69 -32.65 4.71
CA THR A 644 -6.75 -32.83 3.70
C THR A 644 -7.41 -31.49 3.38
N LEU A 645 -7.63 -31.18 2.10
CA LEU A 645 -8.28 -29.95 1.66
C LEU A 645 -9.62 -30.25 1.01
N THR A 646 -10.67 -29.56 1.45
CA THR A 646 -12.00 -29.60 0.83
C THR A 646 -12.49 -28.18 0.57
N THR A 647 -12.82 -27.88 -0.68
CA THR A 647 -13.42 -26.59 -1.07
C THR A 647 -14.73 -26.80 -1.83
N THR A 648 -15.75 -26.03 -1.47
CA THR A 648 -17.07 -26.11 -2.10
C THR A 648 -17.60 -24.71 -2.40
N GLY A 649 -17.83 -24.42 -3.68
CA GLY A 649 -18.29 -23.11 -4.17
C GLY A 649 -17.70 -22.82 -5.55
N VAL A 650 -18.29 -21.90 -6.31
CA VAL A 650 -17.77 -21.46 -7.61
C VAL A 650 -16.47 -20.68 -7.40
N GLY A 651 -15.41 -21.00 -8.17
CA GLY A 651 -14.10 -20.36 -8.05
C GLY A 651 -13.34 -20.68 -6.75
N ALA A 652 -13.80 -21.65 -5.95
CA ALA A 652 -13.23 -22.05 -4.68
C ALA A 652 -12.03 -23.00 -4.88
N SER A 653 -10.86 -22.47 -5.23
CA SER A 653 -9.65 -23.27 -5.47
C SER A 653 -9.00 -23.78 -4.18
N ALA A 654 -8.39 -24.97 -4.18
CA ALA A 654 -7.79 -25.50 -2.96
C ALA A 654 -6.44 -24.85 -2.63
N LEU A 655 -5.46 -24.93 -3.54
CA LEU A 655 -4.14 -24.31 -3.37
C LEU A 655 -3.93 -23.21 -4.42
N VAL A 656 -3.69 -21.99 -3.97
CA VAL A 656 -3.38 -20.84 -4.83
C VAL A 656 -2.02 -20.27 -4.44
N GLY A 657 -1.09 -20.21 -5.39
CA GLY A 657 0.20 -19.54 -5.26
C GLY A 657 0.39 -18.55 -6.40
N GLN A 658 0.59 -17.26 -6.10
CA GLN A 658 0.70 -16.24 -7.14
C GLN A 658 1.80 -15.21 -6.85
N SER A 659 2.67 -14.98 -7.82
CA SER A 659 3.65 -13.89 -7.77
C SER A 659 3.41 -12.94 -8.94
N ILE A 660 3.07 -11.69 -8.65
CA ILE A 660 2.64 -10.70 -9.64
C ILE A 660 3.52 -9.45 -9.54
N GLY A 661 4.11 -9.04 -10.65
CA GLY A 661 4.80 -7.75 -10.76
C GLY A 661 3.82 -6.59 -10.91
N GLY A 662 4.15 -5.43 -10.33
CA GLY A 662 3.36 -4.21 -10.47
C GLY A 662 3.48 -3.58 -11.85
N GLY A 663 2.44 -2.89 -12.31
CA GLY A 663 2.47 -2.16 -13.59
C GLY A 663 3.38 -0.92 -13.55
N GLY A 664 3.91 -0.50 -14.70
CA GLY A 664 4.64 0.77 -14.85
C GLY A 664 3.70 1.99 -14.92
N GLY A 665 4.19 3.15 -14.48
CA GLY A 665 3.45 4.41 -14.50
C GLY A 665 3.44 5.08 -15.88
N GLY A 666 2.41 5.88 -16.17
CA GLY A 666 2.33 6.63 -17.42
C GLY A 666 3.28 7.82 -17.46
N GLY A 667 3.81 8.16 -18.64
CA GLY A 667 4.52 9.42 -18.87
C GLY A 667 3.55 10.60 -18.98
N GLY A 668 4.01 11.78 -18.57
CA GLY A 668 3.25 13.02 -18.59
C GLY A 668 3.13 13.63 -19.99
N SER A 669 1.96 14.21 -20.27
CA SER A 669 1.70 14.87 -21.56
C SER A 669 2.18 16.32 -21.56
N THR A 670 2.40 16.85 -22.78
CA THR A 670 2.80 18.24 -22.99
C THR A 670 1.85 19.05 -23.85
N VAL A 671 1.79 20.35 -23.55
CA VAL A 671 1.09 21.36 -24.36
C VAL A 671 1.96 22.60 -24.51
N ASP A 672 2.29 22.95 -25.75
CA ASP A 672 3.11 24.10 -26.10
C ASP A 672 2.37 24.98 -27.09
N ALA A 673 2.27 26.27 -26.79
CA ALA A 673 1.73 27.24 -27.73
C ALA A 673 2.57 28.52 -27.74
N SER A 674 2.96 28.96 -28.94
CA SER A 674 3.67 30.22 -29.14
C SER A 674 2.95 31.12 -30.15
N LEU A 675 2.81 32.40 -29.80
CA LEU A 675 2.24 33.43 -30.66
C LEU A 675 3.22 34.60 -30.76
N ALA A 676 3.59 35.00 -31.97
CA ALA A 676 4.40 36.19 -32.21
C ALA A 676 3.71 37.16 -33.15
N VAL A 677 3.77 38.47 -32.88
CA VAL A 677 3.04 39.49 -33.65
C VAL A 677 3.87 40.12 -34.75
N ALA A 678 5.21 40.18 -34.62
CA ALA A 678 6.10 40.80 -35.60
C ALA A 678 7.10 39.81 -36.23
N ASN A 679 7.68 38.89 -35.45
CA ASN A 679 8.74 37.99 -35.95
C ASN A 679 8.32 36.51 -35.88
N SER A 680 9.09 35.68 -35.17
CA SER A 680 8.99 34.22 -35.20
C SER A 680 8.36 33.65 -33.93
N ALA A 681 7.60 32.58 -34.09
CA ALA A 681 7.01 31.79 -33.01
C ALA A 681 7.51 30.35 -33.10
N LEU A 682 8.11 29.84 -32.02
CA LEU A 682 8.67 28.50 -31.95
C LEU A 682 7.99 27.72 -30.81
N SER A 683 7.52 26.51 -31.06
CA SER A 683 7.00 25.61 -30.03
C SER A 683 7.62 24.23 -30.12
N PHE A 684 8.02 23.67 -28.97
CA PHE A 684 8.66 22.37 -28.87
C PHE A 684 8.04 21.58 -27.71
N GLY A 685 7.42 20.44 -28.00
CA GLY A 685 6.84 19.58 -26.98
C GLY A 685 7.44 18.19 -27.00
N VAL A 686 7.83 17.67 -25.83
CA VAL A 686 8.30 16.29 -25.68
C VAL A 686 7.53 15.58 -24.58
N GLY A 687 6.71 14.60 -24.95
CA GLY A 687 6.00 13.75 -24.00
C GLY A 687 6.94 12.94 -23.11
N GLY A 688 6.55 12.70 -21.87
CA GLY A 688 7.34 11.91 -20.93
C GLY A 688 7.32 10.41 -21.27
N SER A 689 8.38 9.67 -20.99
CA SER A 689 8.39 8.21 -21.17
C SER A 689 7.54 7.51 -20.11
N GLY A 690 6.89 6.40 -20.47
CA GLY A 690 6.27 5.48 -19.52
C GLY A 690 7.33 4.73 -18.69
N GLY A 691 6.96 4.32 -17.49
CA GLY A 691 7.79 3.51 -16.61
C GLY A 691 7.75 2.02 -16.97
N ALA A 692 8.84 1.29 -16.68
CA ALA A 692 8.87 -0.16 -16.84
C ALA A 692 8.01 -0.84 -15.77
N ALA A 693 7.46 -2.02 -16.06
CA ALA A 693 6.77 -2.82 -15.07
C ALA A 693 7.73 -3.60 -14.16
N GLY A 694 7.23 -4.05 -13.02
CA GLY A 694 7.91 -5.00 -12.15
C GLY A 694 7.74 -6.43 -12.63
N ALA A 695 8.68 -7.30 -12.26
CA ALA A 695 8.66 -8.72 -12.58
C ALA A 695 7.84 -9.53 -11.58
N GLY A 696 7.24 -10.64 -12.04
CA GLY A 696 6.82 -11.73 -11.16
C GLY A 696 8.05 -12.56 -10.74
N SER A 697 7.90 -13.40 -9.72
CA SER A 697 8.97 -14.24 -9.18
C SER A 697 8.61 -15.72 -9.19
N THR A 698 9.50 -16.55 -8.65
CA THR A 698 9.31 -18.00 -8.58
C THR A 698 8.07 -18.35 -7.75
N VAL A 699 7.25 -19.25 -8.27
CA VAL A 699 6.08 -19.81 -7.58
C VAL A 699 6.21 -21.32 -7.51
N ILE A 700 6.14 -21.86 -6.29
CA ILE A 700 6.16 -23.30 -6.02
C ILE A 700 4.90 -23.64 -5.24
N VAL A 701 4.07 -24.53 -5.79
CA VAL A 701 2.89 -25.06 -5.11
C VAL A 701 2.98 -26.58 -5.05
N GLU A 702 2.99 -27.14 -3.85
CA GLU A 702 3.28 -28.55 -3.62
C GLU A 702 2.18 -29.23 -2.82
N ASN A 703 1.44 -30.14 -3.45
CA ASN A 703 0.68 -31.14 -2.73
C ASN A 703 1.58 -32.32 -2.37
N THR A 704 2.05 -32.37 -1.12
CA THR A 704 2.89 -33.47 -0.60
C THR A 704 2.06 -34.33 0.35
N GLY A 705 1.57 -35.47 -0.14
CA GLY A 705 0.84 -36.45 0.67
C GLY A 705 -0.55 -36.04 1.16
N SER A 706 -1.17 -34.98 0.62
CA SER A 706 -2.55 -34.60 0.96
C SER A 706 -3.58 -35.09 -0.08
N VAL A 707 -4.81 -35.24 0.40
CA VAL A 707 -6.00 -35.41 -0.45
C VAL A 707 -6.67 -34.05 -0.64
N ILE A 708 -6.89 -33.65 -1.89
CA ILE A 708 -7.53 -32.40 -2.30
C ILE A 708 -8.83 -32.73 -3.03
N THR A 709 -9.93 -32.13 -2.58
CA THR A 709 -11.24 -32.21 -3.25
C THR A 709 -11.81 -30.81 -3.45
N THR A 710 -12.09 -30.44 -4.70
CA THR A 710 -12.77 -29.18 -5.03
C THR A 710 -14.08 -29.43 -5.77
N SER A 711 -15.10 -28.66 -5.40
CA SER A 711 -16.43 -28.73 -6.02
C SER A 711 -16.94 -27.33 -6.35
N GLY A 712 -17.42 -27.14 -7.58
CA GLY A 712 -17.88 -25.86 -8.14
C GLY A 712 -17.13 -25.49 -9.41
N ASP A 713 -17.77 -24.68 -10.26
CA ASP A 713 -17.21 -24.28 -11.55
C ASP A 713 -15.96 -23.41 -11.35
N SER A 714 -14.95 -23.58 -12.21
CA SER A 714 -13.64 -22.92 -12.12
C SER A 714 -12.89 -23.11 -10.79
N SER A 715 -13.23 -24.14 -10.00
CA SER A 715 -12.61 -24.44 -8.71
C SER A 715 -11.41 -25.38 -8.85
N HIS A 716 -10.21 -24.82 -9.01
CA HIS A 716 -9.00 -25.59 -9.29
C HIS A 716 -8.44 -26.32 -8.07
N GLY A 717 -7.79 -27.48 -8.28
CA GLY A 717 -7.04 -28.16 -7.22
C GLY A 717 -5.79 -27.37 -6.84
N ILE A 718 -4.91 -27.15 -7.81
CA ILE A 718 -3.71 -26.31 -7.70
C ILE A 718 -3.78 -25.21 -8.76
N LEU A 719 -3.65 -23.96 -8.34
CA LEU A 719 -3.43 -22.79 -9.18
C LEU A 719 -2.08 -22.17 -8.81
N ALA A 720 -1.11 -22.23 -9.73
CA ALA A 720 0.22 -21.65 -9.55
C ALA A 720 0.50 -20.66 -10.69
N GLN A 721 0.71 -19.37 -10.38
CA GLN A 721 0.90 -18.35 -11.41
C GLN A 721 2.02 -17.37 -11.10
N SER A 722 2.94 -17.18 -12.03
CA SER A 722 3.86 -16.04 -12.01
C SER A 722 3.53 -15.11 -13.17
N ILE A 723 3.30 -13.83 -12.88
CA ILE A 723 2.84 -12.85 -13.86
C ILE A 723 3.73 -11.61 -13.79
N GLY A 724 4.31 -11.21 -14.92
CA GLY A 724 4.99 -9.93 -15.04
C GLY A 724 4.01 -8.77 -15.20
N GLY A 725 4.31 -7.59 -14.64
CA GLY A 725 3.46 -6.41 -14.77
C GLY A 725 3.42 -5.85 -16.20
N GLY A 726 2.40 -5.05 -16.53
CA GLY A 726 2.34 -4.31 -17.80
C GLY A 726 3.17 -3.02 -17.80
N GLY A 727 3.82 -2.69 -18.91
CA GLY A 727 4.58 -1.44 -19.07
C GLY A 727 3.70 -0.18 -19.12
N GLY A 728 4.24 0.96 -18.69
CA GLY A 728 3.53 2.24 -18.70
C GLY A 728 3.44 2.88 -20.09
N SER A 729 2.38 3.64 -20.37
CA SER A 729 2.27 4.37 -21.64
C SER A 729 3.13 5.63 -21.65
N GLY A 730 3.69 6.00 -22.80
CA GLY A 730 4.34 7.29 -23.00
C GLY A 730 3.34 8.44 -23.11
N GLY A 731 3.76 9.64 -22.70
CA GLY A 731 2.98 10.86 -22.75
C GLY A 731 2.88 11.45 -24.16
N SER A 732 1.78 12.14 -24.45
CA SER A 732 1.54 12.79 -25.73
C SER A 732 2.16 14.19 -25.79
N ALA A 733 2.46 14.70 -26.99
CA ALA A 733 2.89 16.09 -27.18
C ALA A 733 1.99 16.86 -28.16
N LEU A 734 1.63 18.08 -27.77
CA LEU A 734 0.80 19.01 -28.55
C LEU A 734 1.57 20.32 -28.73
N GLY A 735 1.99 20.64 -29.94
CA GLY A 735 2.70 21.87 -30.26
C GLY A 735 1.91 22.76 -31.23
N LEU A 736 1.80 24.05 -30.92
CA LEU A 736 1.17 25.05 -31.79
C LEU A 736 2.05 26.30 -31.88
N SER A 737 2.18 26.87 -33.07
CA SER A 737 2.90 28.12 -33.28
C SER A 737 2.17 29.02 -34.28
N ALA A 738 2.16 30.32 -34.03
CA ALA A 738 1.53 31.29 -34.91
C ALA A 738 2.36 32.58 -35.01
N SER A 739 2.75 32.99 -36.22
CA SER A 739 3.44 34.28 -36.42
C SER A 739 3.45 34.77 -37.88
N PRO A 740 3.56 36.09 -38.15
CA PRO A 740 3.65 36.57 -39.52
C PRO A 740 4.90 36.11 -40.29
N GLN A 741 6.03 35.95 -39.61
CA GLN A 741 7.32 35.73 -40.28
C GLN A 741 7.70 34.26 -40.36
N LEU A 742 7.80 33.58 -39.21
CA LEU A 742 8.23 32.18 -39.14
C LEU A 742 7.55 31.45 -37.98
N ALA A 743 6.69 30.50 -38.28
CA ALA A 743 6.08 29.62 -37.28
C ALA A 743 6.72 28.23 -37.36
N VAL A 744 7.32 27.75 -36.26
CA VAL A 744 7.87 26.39 -36.15
C VAL A 744 7.23 25.67 -34.99
N SER A 745 6.72 24.46 -35.23
CA SER A 745 6.22 23.60 -34.17
C SER A 745 6.79 22.20 -34.27
N LEU A 746 7.48 21.72 -33.23
CA LEU A 746 7.94 20.34 -33.13
C LEU A 746 7.28 19.62 -31.94
N GLY A 747 6.83 18.39 -32.16
CA GLY A 747 6.28 17.51 -31.15
C GLY A 747 6.94 16.14 -31.17
N VAL A 748 7.33 15.61 -30.02
CA VAL A 748 7.88 14.26 -29.86
C VAL A 748 7.09 13.50 -28.79
N GLY A 749 6.60 12.32 -29.12
CA GLY A 749 5.81 11.50 -28.20
C GLY A 749 6.75 10.75 -27.26
N GLY A 750 6.33 10.55 -26.02
CA GLY A 750 7.10 9.75 -25.07
C GLY A 750 7.12 8.28 -25.46
N SER A 751 8.18 7.55 -25.16
CA SER A 751 8.21 6.10 -25.38
C SER A 751 7.37 5.35 -24.34
N GLY A 752 6.78 4.21 -24.71
CA GLY A 752 6.22 3.26 -23.76
C GLY A 752 7.29 2.57 -22.92
N GLY A 753 6.92 2.12 -21.73
CA GLY A 753 7.78 1.32 -20.84
C GLY A 753 7.73 -0.17 -21.17
N ALA A 754 8.79 -0.90 -20.85
CA ALA A 754 8.82 -2.36 -21.01
C ALA A 754 7.87 -3.06 -20.01
N GLY A 755 7.33 -4.21 -20.38
CA GLY A 755 6.61 -5.10 -19.46
C GLY A 755 7.52 -5.70 -18.39
N GLY A 756 6.99 -6.54 -17.50
CA GLY A 756 7.76 -7.31 -16.51
C GLY A 756 7.99 -8.74 -16.98
N ALA A 757 9.11 -9.36 -16.62
CA ALA A 757 9.26 -10.81 -16.82
C ALA A 757 8.42 -11.58 -15.79
N ALA A 758 7.95 -12.77 -16.15
CA ALA A 758 7.46 -13.73 -15.15
C ALA A 758 8.59 -14.64 -14.66
N GLY A 759 8.42 -15.20 -13.46
CA GLY A 759 9.33 -16.16 -12.85
C GLY A 759 8.98 -17.61 -13.19
N ALA A 760 9.82 -18.53 -12.71
CA ALA A 760 9.57 -19.96 -12.85
C ALA A 760 8.32 -20.37 -12.05
N VAL A 761 7.56 -21.32 -12.59
CA VAL A 761 6.40 -21.90 -11.91
C VAL A 761 6.57 -23.41 -11.82
N THR A 762 6.45 -23.93 -10.61
CA THR A 762 6.55 -25.35 -10.31
C THR A 762 5.31 -25.81 -9.54
N ALA A 763 4.63 -26.82 -10.06
CA ALA A 763 3.46 -27.42 -9.40
C ALA A 763 3.67 -28.93 -9.23
N HIS A 764 3.61 -29.39 -7.98
CA HIS A 764 3.87 -30.79 -7.66
C HIS A 764 2.69 -31.47 -6.98
N ASN A 765 2.38 -32.69 -7.43
CA ASN A 765 1.46 -33.60 -6.77
C ASN A 765 2.23 -34.89 -6.42
N TYR A 766 2.79 -34.91 -5.22
CA TYR A 766 3.74 -35.93 -4.76
C TYR A 766 3.10 -36.92 -3.79
N ALA A 767 3.10 -38.20 -4.16
CA ALA A 767 2.90 -39.27 -3.20
C ALA A 767 4.10 -39.32 -2.25
N ALA A 768 3.89 -39.03 -0.97
CA ALA A 768 4.99 -38.89 -0.01
C ALA A 768 5.58 -40.25 0.41
N ASN A 769 4.80 -41.34 0.33
CA ASN A 769 5.21 -42.72 0.57
C ASN A 769 4.12 -43.70 0.10
N SER A 770 4.37 -45.01 0.20
CA SER A 770 3.43 -46.08 -0.18
C SER A 770 2.09 -46.08 0.58
N SER A 771 2.00 -45.38 1.72
CA SER A 771 0.82 -45.27 2.58
C SER A 771 0.11 -43.90 2.53
N GLN A 772 0.67 -42.91 1.82
CA GLN A 772 0.07 -41.57 1.62
C GLN A 772 0.22 -41.16 0.16
N THR A 773 -0.77 -41.54 -0.64
CA THR A 773 -0.91 -41.12 -2.03
C THR A 773 -1.50 -39.72 -2.07
N ALA A 774 -0.75 -38.74 -2.59
CA ALA A 774 -1.36 -37.47 -2.93
C ALA A 774 -2.46 -37.69 -3.98
N ALA A 775 -3.60 -37.02 -3.80
CA ALA A 775 -4.74 -37.14 -4.70
C ALA A 775 -5.41 -35.79 -4.91
N ILE A 776 -5.79 -35.48 -6.14
CA ILE A 776 -6.54 -34.27 -6.50
C ILE A 776 -7.80 -34.69 -7.24
N THR A 777 -8.96 -34.29 -6.72
CA THR A 777 -10.26 -34.51 -7.34
C THR A 777 -10.99 -33.19 -7.56
N THR A 778 -11.45 -32.93 -8.79
CA THR A 778 -12.22 -31.72 -9.14
C THR A 778 -13.53 -32.08 -9.86
N TYR A 779 -14.63 -31.37 -9.55
CA TYR A 779 -15.97 -31.71 -10.08
C TYR A 779 -16.61 -30.69 -11.04
N GLY A 780 -16.25 -29.40 -11.01
CA GLY A 780 -16.97 -28.36 -11.76
C GLY A 780 -16.49 -28.09 -13.19
N TYR A 781 -17.32 -27.41 -13.99
CA TYR A 781 -16.95 -26.99 -15.35
C TYR A 781 -15.78 -26.00 -15.32
N GLY A 782 -14.79 -26.18 -16.18
CA GLY A 782 -13.56 -25.37 -16.19
C GLY A 782 -12.59 -25.64 -15.03
N ALA A 783 -12.84 -26.64 -14.18
CA ALA A 783 -12.03 -26.92 -12.98
C ALA A 783 -10.85 -27.88 -13.26
N SER A 784 -9.69 -27.33 -13.61
CA SER A 784 -8.43 -28.10 -13.69
C SER A 784 -7.98 -28.65 -12.33
N ALA A 785 -7.40 -29.85 -12.31
CA ALA A 785 -6.71 -30.34 -11.11
C ALA A 785 -5.42 -29.56 -10.84
N ILE A 786 -4.65 -29.27 -11.90
CA ILE A 786 -3.45 -28.43 -11.82
C ILE A 786 -3.47 -27.41 -12.96
N LEU A 787 -3.41 -26.12 -12.63
CA LEU A 787 -3.20 -25.02 -13.56
C LEU A 787 -1.93 -24.27 -13.14
N ALA A 788 -0.88 -24.40 -13.95
CA ALA A 788 0.42 -23.76 -13.73
C ALA A 788 0.75 -22.82 -14.90
N GLN A 789 0.93 -21.52 -14.63
CA GLN A 789 1.14 -20.52 -15.69
C GLN A 789 2.24 -19.52 -15.36
N SER A 790 3.17 -19.33 -16.28
CA SER A 790 4.15 -18.24 -16.21
C SER A 790 3.91 -17.28 -17.37
N ILE A 791 3.48 -16.05 -17.09
CA ILE A 791 2.97 -15.09 -18.08
C ILE A 791 3.79 -13.80 -18.03
N GLY A 792 4.60 -13.57 -19.06
CA GLY A 792 5.31 -12.31 -19.22
C GLY A 792 4.37 -11.13 -19.41
N GLY A 793 4.77 -9.97 -18.91
CA GLY A 793 4.02 -8.72 -18.99
C GLY A 793 4.10 -8.08 -20.37
N GLY A 794 3.01 -7.42 -20.77
CA GLY A 794 2.93 -6.66 -22.02
C GLY A 794 3.70 -5.34 -21.96
N GLY A 795 4.18 -4.87 -23.12
CA GLY A 795 4.81 -3.56 -23.28
C GLY A 795 3.82 -2.40 -23.30
N GLY A 796 4.28 -1.21 -22.93
CA GLY A 796 3.48 0.01 -22.93
C GLY A 796 3.40 0.68 -24.30
N ASN A 797 2.38 1.48 -24.54
CA ASN A 797 2.22 2.21 -25.80
C ASN A 797 3.07 3.47 -25.85
N GLY A 798 3.59 3.82 -27.03
CA GLY A 798 4.20 5.11 -27.29
C GLY A 798 3.17 6.24 -27.35
N GLY A 799 3.58 7.44 -26.96
CA GLY A 799 2.75 8.63 -26.95
C GLY A 799 2.53 9.23 -28.34
N TYR A 800 1.37 9.83 -28.55
CA TYR A 800 0.98 10.46 -29.81
C TYR A 800 1.45 11.91 -29.90
N THR A 801 1.61 12.43 -31.13
CA THR A 801 2.00 13.83 -31.34
C THR A 801 1.16 14.57 -32.35
N THR A 802 0.95 15.85 -32.07
CA THR A 802 0.32 16.80 -32.99
C THR A 802 1.08 18.12 -32.98
N SER A 803 1.47 18.60 -34.16
CA SER A 803 2.22 19.84 -34.34
C SER A 803 1.59 20.71 -35.42
N GLY A 804 1.36 21.98 -35.10
CA GLY A 804 0.68 22.94 -35.94
C GLY A 804 1.45 24.26 -36.07
N ALA A 805 1.59 24.78 -37.28
CA ALA A 805 2.22 26.08 -37.54
C ALA A 805 1.34 26.97 -38.43
N LEU A 806 1.12 28.22 -38.02
CA LEU A 806 0.34 29.22 -38.77
C LEU A 806 1.22 30.44 -39.07
N SER A 807 1.45 30.74 -40.34
CA SER A 807 2.25 31.90 -40.74
C SER A 807 1.78 32.61 -42.00
N TYR A 808 2.10 33.91 -42.13
CA TYR A 808 1.95 34.64 -43.39
C TYR A 808 3.12 34.40 -44.35
N SER A 809 4.33 34.16 -43.84
CA SER A 809 5.50 33.84 -44.66
C SER A 809 5.86 32.36 -44.56
N SER A 810 6.69 31.94 -43.60
CA SER A 810 7.23 30.59 -43.56
C SER A 810 6.67 29.78 -42.38
N GLY A 811 6.25 28.55 -42.64
CA GLY A 811 5.72 27.62 -41.64
C GLY A 811 6.43 26.28 -41.70
N ALA A 812 6.84 25.77 -40.55
CA ALA A 812 7.37 24.42 -40.43
C ALA A 812 6.72 23.68 -39.27
N SER A 813 6.38 22.41 -39.48
CA SER A 813 5.99 21.54 -38.37
C SER A 813 6.61 20.16 -38.48
N ALA A 814 6.99 19.58 -37.35
CA ALA A 814 7.40 18.19 -37.28
C ALA A 814 6.74 17.49 -36.10
N ALA A 815 6.21 16.30 -36.34
CA ALA A 815 5.64 15.45 -35.31
C ALA A 815 6.30 14.07 -35.39
N ILE A 816 6.85 13.60 -34.27
CA ILE A 816 7.44 12.27 -34.11
C ILE A 816 6.65 11.51 -33.05
N GLY A 817 6.07 10.38 -33.39
CA GLY A 817 5.37 9.53 -32.44
C GLY A 817 6.34 8.78 -31.54
N GLY A 818 5.93 8.47 -30.31
CA GLY A 818 6.74 7.71 -29.37
C GLY A 818 6.84 6.23 -29.77
N ALA A 819 7.96 5.57 -29.47
CA ALA A 819 8.08 4.13 -29.66
C ALA A 819 7.27 3.35 -28.61
N GLY A 820 6.73 2.18 -28.98
CA GLY A 820 6.18 1.22 -28.02
C GLY A 820 7.27 0.59 -27.15
N GLY A 821 6.90 0.10 -25.97
CA GLY A 821 7.78 -0.66 -25.08
C GLY A 821 7.74 -2.15 -25.41
N SER A 822 8.82 -2.89 -25.13
CA SER A 822 8.86 -4.33 -25.38
C SER A 822 7.97 -5.10 -24.39
N GLY A 823 7.37 -6.19 -24.87
CA GLY A 823 6.87 -7.26 -23.99
C GLY A 823 8.03 -7.98 -23.31
N ASN A 824 7.72 -8.86 -22.36
CA ASN A 824 8.73 -9.64 -21.66
C ASN A 824 8.37 -11.13 -21.57
N ASN A 825 9.35 -11.95 -21.18
CA ASN A 825 9.26 -13.39 -21.29
C ASN A 825 8.38 -14.02 -20.20
N GLY A 826 7.72 -15.12 -20.54
CA GLY A 826 7.29 -16.12 -19.58
C GLY A 826 8.50 -16.91 -19.06
N GLY A 827 8.42 -17.36 -17.81
CA GLY A 827 9.40 -18.22 -17.17
C GLY A 827 9.18 -19.70 -17.46
N THR A 828 10.07 -20.56 -16.97
CA THR A 828 9.91 -22.01 -17.08
C THR A 828 8.69 -22.49 -16.31
N VAL A 829 7.96 -23.47 -16.85
CA VAL A 829 6.87 -24.15 -16.14
C VAL A 829 7.17 -25.63 -16.00
N GLN A 830 7.14 -26.13 -14.77
CA GLN A 830 7.34 -27.53 -14.45
C GLN A 830 6.13 -28.07 -13.69
N VAL A 831 5.57 -29.18 -14.17
CA VAL A 831 4.54 -29.93 -13.45
C VAL A 831 4.99 -31.37 -13.28
N VAL A 832 4.99 -31.86 -12.05
CA VAL A 832 5.29 -33.26 -11.73
C VAL A 832 4.12 -33.87 -10.98
N ASN A 833 3.50 -34.88 -11.60
CA ASN A 833 2.44 -35.66 -11.00
C ASN A 833 2.91 -37.10 -10.74
N THR A 834 2.87 -37.52 -9.48
CA THR A 834 3.06 -38.91 -9.02
C THR A 834 1.87 -39.41 -8.20
N GLY A 835 0.88 -38.54 -7.97
CA GLY A 835 -0.36 -38.84 -7.26
C GLY A 835 -1.56 -39.01 -8.19
N LEU A 836 -2.69 -39.45 -7.63
CA LEU A 836 -3.93 -39.64 -8.40
C LEU A 836 -4.53 -38.28 -8.79
N ILE A 837 -5.03 -38.18 -10.03
CA ILE A 837 -5.81 -37.03 -10.50
C ILE A 837 -7.12 -37.52 -11.08
N ASN A 838 -8.24 -36.98 -10.59
CA ASN A 838 -9.58 -37.22 -11.12
C ASN A 838 -10.26 -35.88 -11.42
N THR A 839 -10.76 -35.68 -12.63
CA THR A 839 -11.50 -34.46 -13.01
C THR A 839 -12.81 -34.84 -13.69
N TYR A 840 -13.94 -34.37 -13.14
CA TYR A 840 -15.28 -34.79 -13.57
C TYR A 840 -16.06 -33.70 -14.37
N GLY A 841 -15.54 -32.47 -14.43
CA GLY A 841 -16.13 -31.37 -15.21
C GLY A 841 -15.46 -31.18 -16.57
N GLY A 842 -16.24 -30.82 -17.60
CA GLY A 842 -15.72 -30.46 -18.92
C GLY A 842 -15.13 -29.04 -18.98
N GLY A 843 -14.53 -28.65 -20.11
CA GLY A 843 -14.16 -27.25 -20.39
C GLY A 843 -12.76 -26.80 -19.96
N ALA A 844 -12.00 -27.63 -19.27
CA ALA A 844 -10.59 -27.38 -18.94
C ALA A 844 -9.75 -28.66 -19.03
N ALA A 845 -8.43 -28.49 -19.07
CA ALA A 845 -7.52 -29.63 -18.99
C ALA A 845 -7.39 -30.13 -17.55
N ALA A 846 -7.19 -31.43 -17.32
CA ALA A 846 -6.91 -31.92 -15.97
C ALA A 846 -5.59 -31.35 -15.43
N ILE A 847 -4.55 -31.37 -16.28
CA ILE A 847 -3.30 -30.62 -16.04
C ILE A 847 -3.09 -29.63 -17.18
N ALA A 848 -3.00 -28.35 -16.85
CA ALA A 848 -2.62 -27.28 -17.75
C ALA A 848 -1.31 -26.62 -17.28
N ALA A 849 -0.28 -26.66 -18.13
CA ALA A 849 1.01 -26.03 -17.91
C ALA A 849 1.32 -25.09 -19.08
N GLN A 850 1.46 -23.79 -18.82
CA GLN A 850 1.64 -22.80 -19.89
C GLN A 850 2.70 -21.76 -19.55
N SER A 851 3.67 -21.58 -20.44
CA SER A 851 4.54 -20.42 -20.41
C SER A 851 4.19 -19.51 -21.58
N ILE A 852 3.86 -18.26 -21.29
CA ILE A 852 3.35 -17.29 -22.26
C ILE A 852 4.22 -16.03 -22.20
N GLY A 853 4.80 -15.65 -23.33
CA GLY A 853 5.45 -14.36 -23.48
C GLY A 853 4.44 -13.21 -23.57
N GLY A 854 4.78 -12.07 -22.98
CA GLY A 854 3.96 -10.86 -23.04
C GLY A 854 4.00 -10.18 -24.40
N GLY A 855 2.93 -9.46 -24.76
CA GLY A 855 2.85 -8.76 -26.04
C GLY A 855 3.72 -7.50 -26.12
N GLY A 856 4.09 -7.09 -27.33
CA GLY A 856 4.76 -5.82 -27.61
C GLY A 856 3.84 -4.60 -27.46
N GLY A 857 4.42 -3.43 -27.24
CA GLY A 857 3.71 -2.15 -27.21
C GLY A 857 3.58 -1.53 -28.59
N SER A 858 2.49 -0.80 -28.82
CA SER A 858 2.26 -0.06 -30.08
C SER A 858 3.03 1.26 -30.10
N GLY A 859 3.52 1.67 -31.27
CA GLY A 859 4.06 3.01 -31.48
C GLY A 859 2.98 4.08 -31.58
N GLY A 860 3.33 5.34 -31.29
CA GLY A 860 2.42 6.48 -31.40
C GLY A 860 2.30 7.00 -32.84
N TYR A 861 1.11 7.39 -33.28
CA TYR A 861 0.93 8.18 -34.50
C TYR A 861 1.38 9.65 -34.31
N ALA A 862 1.68 10.30 -35.44
CA ALA A 862 2.16 11.68 -35.49
C ALA A 862 1.44 12.48 -36.57
N VAL A 863 0.99 13.69 -36.22
CA VAL A 863 0.31 14.62 -37.13
C VAL A 863 1.05 15.95 -37.17
N ALA A 864 1.49 16.36 -38.35
CA ALA A 864 2.17 17.63 -38.57
C ALA A 864 1.45 18.41 -39.68
N GLY A 865 1.13 19.68 -39.44
CA GLY A 865 0.51 20.55 -40.43
C GLY A 865 0.90 22.03 -40.29
N SER A 866 1.11 22.70 -41.42
CA SER A 866 1.40 24.13 -41.46
C SER A 866 0.58 24.86 -42.52
N ILE A 867 0.09 26.05 -42.18
CA ILE A 867 -0.49 27.00 -43.12
C ILE A 867 0.49 28.17 -43.24
N SER A 868 0.99 28.44 -44.45
CA SER A 868 2.00 29.47 -44.72
C SER A 868 1.78 30.15 -46.06
N GLY A 869 2.07 31.45 -46.19
CA GLY A 869 1.94 32.18 -47.47
C GLY A 869 3.15 32.10 -48.40
N SER A 870 4.30 31.57 -47.95
CA SER A 870 5.52 31.42 -48.76
C SER A 870 6.04 29.98 -48.77
N VAL A 871 6.54 29.46 -47.65
CA VAL A 871 7.18 28.14 -47.57
C VAL A 871 6.53 27.31 -46.46
N SER A 872 6.04 26.12 -46.79
CA SER A 872 5.55 25.12 -45.83
C SER A 872 6.42 23.88 -45.83
N ALA A 873 6.84 23.42 -44.64
CA ALA A 873 7.59 22.18 -44.47
C ALA A 873 6.98 21.35 -43.33
N ASN A 874 6.45 20.16 -43.65
CA ASN A 874 5.76 19.31 -42.68
C ASN A 874 6.36 17.90 -42.66
N ILE A 875 6.72 17.41 -41.49
CA ILE A 875 7.25 16.06 -41.29
C ILE A 875 6.40 15.35 -40.24
N GLY A 876 5.68 14.31 -40.63
CA GLY A 876 5.01 13.40 -39.71
C GLY A 876 5.68 12.02 -39.75
N ALA A 877 6.25 11.59 -38.63
CA ALA A 877 6.83 10.26 -38.48
C ALA A 877 6.18 9.55 -37.29
N GLY A 878 5.43 8.48 -37.54
CA GLY A 878 4.93 7.64 -36.45
C GLY A 878 6.07 6.95 -35.69
N GLY A 879 5.77 6.49 -34.49
CA GLY A 879 6.66 5.66 -33.69
C GLY A 879 6.59 4.19 -34.11
N SER A 880 7.66 3.46 -33.84
CA SER A 880 7.71 2.01 -34.04
C SER A 880 6.98 1.27 -32.91
N GLY A 881 6.33 0.15 -33.24
CA GLY A 881 6.00 -0.86 -32.24
C GLY A 881 7.26 -1.56 -31.71
N ALA A 882 7.09 -2.41 -30.69
CA ALA A 882 8.19 -3.19 -30.11
C ALA A 882 7.89 -4.68 -30.12
N SER A 883 8.92 -5.50 -29.92
CA SER A 883 8.79 -6.96 -29.90
C SER A 883 8.00 -7.46 -28.68
N GLY A 884 7.24 -8.53 -28.85
CA GLY A 884 6.75 -9.37 -27.75
C GLY A 884 7.86 -10.20 -27.11
N GLY A 885 7.53 -10.89 -26.02
CA GLY A 885 8.40 -11.82 -25.31
C GLY A 885 8.24 -13.26 -25.76
N ALA A 886 9.16 -14.13 -25.34
CA ALA A 886 9.09 -15.57 -25.56
C ALA A 886 8.38 -16.29 -24.40
N GLY A 887 7.77 -17.44 -24.70
CA GLY A 887 7.46 -18.44 -23.68
C GLY A 887 8.73 -19.19 -23.25
N GLY A 888 8.78 -19.60 -22.00
CA GLY A 888 9.80 -20.46 -21.43
C GLY A 888 9.53 -21.96 -21.62
N ALA A 889 10.51 -22.78 -21.28
CA ALA A 889 10.38 -24.24 -21.37
C ALA A 889 9.22 -24.75 -20.49
N VAL A 890 8.43 -25.68 -21.04
CA VAL A 890 7.34 -26.35 -20.32
C VAL A 890 7.65 -27.83 -20.21
N THR A 891 7.74 -28.34 -18.99
CA THR A 891 7.99 -29.75 -18.68
C THR A 891 6.83 -30.31 -17.87
N LEU A 892 6.22 -31.38 -18.37
CA LEU A 892 5.16 -32.11 -17.66
C LEU A 892 5.57 -33.57 -17.53
N VAL A 893 5.71 -34.04 -16.29
CA VAL A 893 6.03 -35.43 -15.96
C VAL A 893 4.85 -36.04 -15.21
N ASN A 894 4.21 -37.04 -15.81
CA ASN A 894 3.13 -37.79 -15.19
C ASN A 894 3.51 -39.25 -14.99
N GLN A 895 3.49 -39.73 -13.75
CA GLN A 895 3.84 -41.11 -13.37
C GLN A 895 2.69 -41.84 -12.66
N ALA A 896 1.50 -41.23 -12.59
CA ALA A 896 0.32 -41.79 -11.96
C ALA A 896 -0.94 -41.65 -12.84
N ALA A 897 -2.04 -42.25 -12.41
CA ALA A 897 -3.29 -42.23 -13.16
C ALA A 897 -3.91 -40.82 -13.18
N VAL A 898 -4.33 -40.40 -14.38
CA VAL A 898 -5.12 -39.19 -14.63
C VAL A 898 -6.44 -39.63 -15.26
N THR A 899 -7.53 -39.54 -14.50
CA THR A 899 -8.87 -39.89 -14.96
C THR A 899 -9.64 -38.62 -15.28
N VAL A 900 -10.08 -38.48 -16.52
CA VAL A 900 -10.94 -37.37 -16.95
C VAL A 900 -12.28 -37.94 -17.41
N SER A 901 -13.35 -37.48 -16.78
CA SER A 901 -14.71 -37.92 -17.07
C SER A 901 -15.60 -36.70 -17.21
N ALA A 902 -15.82 -36.18 -18.42
CA ALA A 902 -16.71 -35.04 -18.61
C ALA A 902 -18.19 -35.48 -18.53
N ALA A 903 -18.87 -35.15 -17.44
CA ALA A 903 -20.32 -35.39 -17.32
C ALA A 903 -21.18 -34.42 -18.17
N SER A 904 -20.59 -33.32 -18.66
CA SER A 904 -21.24 -32.26 -19.47
C SER A 904 -20.56 -32.06 -20.83
N THR A 905 -21.24 -31.38 -21.77
CA THR A 905 -20.69 -31.03 -23.10
C THR A 905 -19.49 -30.09 -22.97
N GLY A 906 -18.31 -30.52 -23.42
CA GLY A 906 -17.11 -29.69 -23.48
C GLY A 906 -15.85 -30.52 -23.69
N ASN A 907 -14.85 -29.96 -24.38
CA ASN A 907 -13.55 -30.62 -24.52
C ASN A 907 -12.87 -30.68 -23.14
N ALA A 908 -12.36 -31.85 -22.75
CA ALA A 908 -11.70 -32.08 -21.47
C ALA A 908 -10.38 -32.83 -21.71
N PRO A 909 -9.34 -32.15 -22.24
CA PRO A 909 -8.06 -32.79 -22.48
C PRO A 909 -7.43 -33.23 -21.14
N ALA A 910 -6.79 -34.40 -21.12
CA ALA A 910 -6.10 -34.84 -19.91
C ALA A 910 -4.90 -33.93 -19.57
N LEU A 911 -4.07 -33.64 -20.57
CA LEU A 911 -2.82 -32.90 -20.39
C LEU A 911 -2.73 -31.80 -21.46
N LEU A 912 -2.36 -30.60 -21.03
CA LEU A 912 -2.08 -29.45 -21.89
C LEU A 912 -0.74 -28.83 -21.47
N ALA A 913 0.24 -28.85 -22.36
CA ALA A 913 1.55 -28.22 -22.16
C ALA A 913 1.86 -27.29 -23.33
N GLN A 914 2.07 -26.00 -23.08
CA GLN A 914 2.26 -25.00 -24.14
C GLN A 914 3.32 -23.96 -23.78
N SER A 915 4.29 -23.77 -24.67
CA SER A 915 5.16 -22.59 -24.69
C SER A 915 4.70 -21.67 -25.82
N ILE A 916 4.20 -20.48 -25.48
CA ILE A 916 3.59 -19.54 -26.41
C ILE A 916 4.39 -18.24 -26.39
N GLY A 917 4.81 -17.74 -27.56
CA GLY A 917 5.39 -16.40 -27.69
C GLY A 917 4.31 -15.31 -27.66
N GLY A 918 4.69 -14.10 -27.25
CA GLY A 918 3.82 -12.92 -27.31
C GLY A 918 3.69 -12.37 -28.73
N GLY A 919 2.51 -11.83 -29.04
CA GLY A 919 2.29 -11.05 -30.27
C GLY A 919 2.90 -9.65 -30.18
N GLY A 920 3.30 -9.06 -31.30
CA GLY A 920 3.85 -7.69 -31.37
C GLY A 920 3.11 -6.85 -32.39
#